data_AF-A0AAE9NSQ4-F1
#
_entry.id   AF-A0AAE9NSQ4-F1
#
_cell.length_a   1.000
_cell.length_b   1.000
_cell.length_c   1.000
_cell.angle_alpha   90.00
_cell.angle_beta   90.00
_cell.angle_gamma   90.00
#
_symmetry.space_group_name_H-M   'P 1'
#
loop_
_entity.id
_entity.type
_entity.pdbx_description
1 polymer ?
#
loop_
_entity_poly.entity_id
_entity_poly.type
_entity_poly.pdbx_seq_one_letter_code
_entity_poly.pdbx_strand_id
1 'polypeptide(L)'
;MTSPTKALLATAIASLIPFSISAAEAEPASAIDVLSGFNKFWTAGTAWNNGIPTTLGEIVLRQNIQTVIDIARSRTQAQEISAFEFDAQDANYAVIAGLGPLASILKTETGAFTTVDGIPDRAYSSRVSDGGNGLGSAASGLGKVVELVNAVRYPASTTPAKNNYNYPRPFRQTLDGEDLSWVLQRSLVARVPATGNGDGGFPSGHTNAGYLSAFGLAYAVPQQYSDLILRAGEIGYSRVVTGIHSPLDVIGGRMHATYYAIQDLIANPTLRAEAYDQAQAFFAGQCGGTITACYTSGRSAEAAYAQYQIDKALYAKYTFENAFTPIGDTRAAAVVPQNAEVLIETRYPYLTAAQQRDILATTSNASGGVMDNGMGYDRLNLFKAANGYGAFNSNVAVVMNAANGGLSAADLWLNDITGTGSLTKSGSGQLTLAGRNSWSGGTSVSDGTLVGTNGWAFGTGAIINNATLAFDINTDDTLANDISGSGILRKDGVAKLTYTGNGSSFTGTTQVTNGRLAINGSLGGSIVVADGATVSGSGTIGSLTVASGSTLAPGNSIGTLRVNGDLTLTNGAIYEVEVNPETTESDLIAVTGTATLGDASVLHVGQNGDYRIASTYTILTADNGISGTFGAVTSRYAFLDANLGYTANAVTMQLARNDITFASVATTANQSAAANAVESLGTGNAVYNAVAMLDRGAPQNAFDALSGEGYASLAGAMTRGALTVSDTVTEHARTTHDDNVWLNVYGGRHDANGANGTADTDYRSNGFLLGIDGALSDNMTLGIFAGADKGDVDVNGRRFSADVDNYQLGAYANYTYNRLGLTFGTVGSWGDIAAQRDVTVGSLNEKLSADLDARTLQVFGEARMKFDANVVTVEPFARLAHVASKMGSFSEAGGAAALGGEALKMDTTFSTLGVRLERSFGTQARAWTVNGSVGWRHAFGDIAPTARLHFIGANNYNVTGTPLAENSVRVEAGIGKKLTDNANLSLSYGGQFGGGVTDNAAHLKLNVRF
;
A
#
# COMPACT_ATOMS: atom_id res chain seq x y z
N MET A 1 -0.17 -17.62 11.64
CA MET A 1 -0.51 -19.05 11.47
C MET A 1 -1.43 -19.21 10.26
N THR A 2 -0.86 -19.49 9.08
CA THR A 2 -1.49 -20.07 7.88
C THR A 2 -0.36 -20.71 7.09
N SER A 3 -0.31 -22.04 7.06
CA SER A 3 0.86 -22.83 6.65
C SER A 3 1.07 -22.88 5.11
N PRO A 4 2.31 -22.76 4.59
CA PRO A 4 2.63 -22.80 3.15
C PRO A 4 2.78 -24.22 2.57
N THR A 5 2.49 -25.27 3.33
CA THR A 5 2.82 -26.67 2.96
C THR A 5 1.89 -27.35 1.94
N LYS A 6 0.87 -26.68 1.40
CA LYS A 6 -0.03 -27.29 0.39
C LYS A 6 0.39 -27.09 -1.06
N ALA A 7 1.39 -26.25 -1.34
CA ALA A 7 1.89 -26.02 -2.71
C ALA A 7 3.04 -26.96 -3.14
N LEU A 8 3.73 -27.63 -2.20
CA LEU A 8 4.88 -28.48 -2.53
C LEU A 8 4.54 -29.92 -2.95
N LEU A 9 3.33 -30.42 -2.68
CA LEU A 9 3.00 -31.83 -2.91
C LEU A 9 2.45 -32.15 -4.31
N ALA A 10 2.12 -31.13 -5.11
CA ALA A 10 1.62 -31.33 -6.47
C ALA A 10 2.74 -31.41 -7.54
N THR A 11 3.98 -31.06 -7.19
CA THR A 11 5.10 -30.89 -8.16
C THR A 11 6.07 -32.07 -8.19
N ALA A 12 5.97 -33.04 -7.26
CA ALA A 12 6.96 -34.11 -7.13
C ALA A 12 6.69 -35.36 -8.00
N ILE A 13 5.54 -35.46 -8.69
CA ILE A 13 5.16 -36.67 -9.46
C ILE A 13 5.35 -36.48 -10.99
N ALA A 14 5.69 -35.29 -11.47
CA ALA A 14 5.91 -35.03 -12.91
C ALA A 14 7.38 -35.18 -13.38
N SER A 15 8.33 -35.45 -12.47
CA SER A 15 9.77 -35.28 -12.70
C SER A 15 10.58 -36.53 -13.10
N LEU A 16 9.93 -37.63 -13.54
CA LEU A 16 10.63 -38.88 -13.90
C LEU A 16 10.35 -39.43 -15.31
N ILE A 17 9.76 -38.64 -16.22
CA ILE A 17 9.63 -39.05 -17.62
C ILE A 17 10.69 -38.29 -18.44
N PRO A 18 11.60 -38.98 -19.14
CA PRO A 18 12.49 -38.33 -20.09
C PRO A 18 11.63 -37.62 -21.15
N PHE A 19 11.68 -36.29 -21.18
CA PHE A 19 11.04 -35.49 -22.21
C PHE A 19 11.85 -35.61 -23.50
N SER A 20 11.41 -36.47 -24.41
CA SER A 20 11.86 -36.47 -25.79
C SER A 20 11.13 -35.35 -26.54
N ILE A 21 11.88 -34.44 -27.16
CA ILE A 21 11.32 -33.56 -28.20
C ILE A 21 11.04 -34.47 -29.40
N SER A 22 9.77 -34.60 -29.78
CA SER A 22 9.44 -35.30 -31.01
C SER A 22 9.59 -34.34 -32.17
N ALA A 23 10.37 -34.72 -33.19
CA ALA A 23 10.23 -34.10 -34.50
C ALA A 23 8.79 -34.36 -35.00
N ALA A 24 8.23 -33.43 -35.77
CA ALA A 24 6.96 -33.69 -36.45
C ALA A 24 7.14 -34.96 -37.32
N GLU A 25 6.31 -35.98 -37.12
CA GLU A 25 6.43 -37.27 -37.83
C GLU A 25 6.02 -37.16 -39.31
N ALA A 26 5.36 -36.07 -39.72
CA ALA A 26 4.96 -35.80 -41.10
C ALA A 26 4.97 -34.30 -41.43
N GLU A 27 5.55 -33.94 -42.58
CA GLU A 27 5.41 -32.60 -43.16
C GLU A 27 4.01 -32.41 -43.75
N PRO A 28 3.30 -31.30 -43.47
CA PRO A 28 2.03 -31.02 -44.09
C PRO A 28 2.21 -30.80 -45.60
N ALA A 29 1.43 -31.51 -46.43
CA ALA A 29 1.47 -31.35 -47.88
C ALA A 29 0.86 -30.01 -48.36
N SER A 30 0.03 -29.38 -47.51
CA SER A 30 -0.62 -28.11 -47.76
C SER A 30 -1.01 -27.39 -46.45
N ALA A 31 -1.33 -26.10 -46.55
CA ALA A 31 -1.86 -25.33 -45.42
C ALA A 31 -3.22 -25.86 -44.91
N ILE A 32 -3.97 -26.61 -45.74
CA ILE A 32 -5.20 -27.28 -45.34
C ILE A 32 -4.90 -28.44 -44.39
N ASP A 33 -3.81 -29.18 -44.60
CA ASP A 33 -3.44 -30.33 -43.77
C ASP A 33 -3.11 -29.93 -42.33
N VAL A 34 -2.55 -28.73 -42.15
CA VAL A 34 -2.31 -28.12 -40.83
C VAL A 34 -3.60 -27.96 -40.03
N LEU A 35 -4.75 -27.82 -40.70
CA LEU A 35 -6.05 -27.63 -40.06
C LEU A 35 -6.87 -28.92 -39.93
N SER A 36 -6.30 -30.07 -40.32
CA SER A 36 -6.97 -31.38 -40.37
C SER A 36 -7.60 -31.83 -39.04
N GLY A 37 -7.13 -31.31 -37.90
CA GLY A 37 -7.76 -31.50 -36.60
C GLY A 37 -9.25 -31.13 -36.58
N PHE A 38 -9.68 -30.15 -37.41
CA PHE A 38 -11.07 -29.73 -37.51
C PHE A 38 -12.01 -30.82 -38.06
N ASN A 39 -11.50 -31.78 -38.84
CA ASN A 39 -12.27 -32.91 -39.38
C ASN A 39 -12.80 -33.84 -38.26
N LYS A 40 -12.25 -33.75 -37.05
CA LYS A 40 -12.76 -34.47 -35.87
C LYS A 40 -14.14 -33.97 -35.44
N PHE A 41 -14.53 -32.75 -35.82
CA PHE A 41 -15.74 -32.07 -35.36
C PHE A 41 -16.74 -31.79 -36.47
N TRP A 42 -16.28 -31.64 -37.71
CA TRP A 42 -17.10 -31.13 -38.79
C TRP A 42 -16.90 -31.90 -40.09
N THR A 43 -18.01 -32.27 -40.71
CA THR A 43 -18.03 -32.82 -42.07
C THR A 43 -18.65 -31.78 -43.01
N ALA A 44 -17.86 -31.31 -43.97
CA ALA A 44 -18.32 -30.31 -44.94
C ALA A 44 -19.47 -30.84 -45.81
N GLY A 45 -20.46 -29.98 -46.07
CA GLY A 45 -21.57 -30.28 -46.97
C GLY A 45 -21.35 -29.70 -48.37
N THR A 46 -22.28 -30.02 -49.29
CA THR A 46 -22.25 -29.56 -50.69
C THR A 46 -22.61 -28.07 -50.87
N ALA A 47 -23.12 -27.42 -49.82
CA ALA A 47 -23.48 -26.01 -49.77
C ALA A 47 -23.01 -25.38 -48.45
N TRP A 48 -22.96 -24.05 -48.38
CA TRP A 48 -22.40 -23.31 -47.24
C TRP A 48 -23.11 -23.55 -45.89
N ASN A 49 -24.34 -24.07 -45.91
CA ASN A 49 -25.21 -24.22 -44.74
C ASN A 49 -25.67 -25.67 -44.49
N ASN A 50 -25.11 -26.68 -45.18
CA ASN A 50 -25.59 -28.07 -45.06
C ASN A 50 -24.51 -29.08 -44.62
N GLY A 51 -23.38 -28.61 -44.09
CA GLY A 51 -22.46 -29.49 -43.37
C GLY A 51 -23.04 -29.95 -42.03
N ILE A 52 -22.48 -31.02 -41.47
CA ILE A 52 -22.99 -31.65 -40.25
C ILE A 52 -21.87 -31.83 -39.20
N PRO A 53 -22.15 -31.60 -37.91
CA PRO A 53 -21.21 -31.93 -36.85
C PRO A 53 -21.04 -33.46 -36.74
N THR A 54 -19.83 -33.91 -36.38
CA THR A 54 -19.62 -35.28 -35.90
C THR A 54 -20.18 -35.44 -34.48
N THR A 55 -20.23 -36.66 -33.94
CA THR A 55 -20.64 -36.90 -32.54
C THR A 55 -19.81 -36.10 -31.54
N LEU A 56 -18.49 -35.97 -31.75
CA LEU A 56 -17.64 -35.13 -30.92
C LEU A 56 -17.85 -33.64 -31.21
N GLY A 57 -18.13 -33.31 -32.47
CA GLY A 57 -18.48 -31.96 -32.92
C GLY A 57 -19.72 -31.38 -32.26
N GLU A 58 -20.73 -32.19 -31.95
CA GLU A 58 -21.94 -31.73 -31.24
C GLU A 58 -21.64 -31.07 -29.88
N ILE A 59 -20.55 -31.50 -29.23
CA ILE A 59 -20.10 -30.97 -27.93
C ILE A 59 -19.19 -29.76 -28.17
N VAL A 60 -18.13 -29.95 -28.97
CA VAL A 60 -17.08 -28.93 -29.15
C VAL A 60 -17.59 -27.71 -29.93
N LEU A 61 -18.37 -27.92 -31.00
CA LEU A 61 -18.92 -26.82 -31.81
C LEU A 61 -20.03 -26.07 -31.07
N ARG A 62 -20.80 -26.75 -30.22
CA ARG A 62 -21.74 -26.07 -29.31
C ARG A 62 -21.00 -25.12 -28.37
N GLN A 63 -19.94 -25.58 -27.70
CA GLN A 63 -19.11 -24.72 -26.83
C GLN A 63 -18.46 -23.56 -27.62
N ASN A 64 -17.99 -23.85 -28.83
CA ASN A 64 -17.39 -22.86 -29.73
C ASN A 64 -18.36 -21.71 -30.04
N ILE A 65 -19.62 -22.00 -30.36
CA ILE A 65 -20.64 -20.99 -30.64
C ILE A 65 -21.19 -20.35 -29.37
N GLN A 66 -21.35 -21.10 -28.29
CA GLN A 66 -21.75 -20.54 -26.99
C GLN A 66 -20.78 -19.44 -26.53
N THR A 67 -19.47 -19.65 -26.73
CA THR A 67 -18.45 -18.63 -26.42
C THR A 67 -18.65 -17.34 -27.22
N VAL A 68 -19.08 -17.43 -28.48
CA VAL A 68 -19.42 -16.25 -29.31
C VAL A 68 -20.62 -15.51 -28.73
N ILE A 69 -21.66 -16.25 -28.34
CA ILE A 69 -22.89 -15.70 -27.72
C ILE A 69 -22.53 -14.96 -26.42
N ASP A 70 -21.72 -15.58 -25.57
CA ASP A 70 -21.32 -15.02 -24.27
C ASP A 70 -20.49 -13.73 -24.45
N ILE A 71 -19.56 -13.73 -25.40
CA ILE A 71 -18.78 -12.53 -25.74
C ILE A 71 -19.69 -11.44 -26.34
N ALA A 72 -20.63 -11.80 -27.22
CA ALA A 72 -21.55 -10.84 -27.81
C ALA A 72 -22.48 -10.21 -26.76
N ARG A 73 -22.96 -10.98 -25.78
CA ARG A 73 -23.79 -10.49 -24.66
C ARG A 73 -23.03 -9.57 -23.71
N SER A 74 -21.74 -9.82 -23.51
CA SER A 74 -20.88 -9.07 -22.60
C SER A 74 -20.05 -7.98 -23.28
N ARG A 75 -20.22 -7.79 -24.59
CA ARG A 75 -19.47 -6.82 -25.41
C ARG A 75 -19.66 -5.41 -24.87
N THR A 76 -18.55 -4.75 -24.54
CA THR A 76 -18.55 -3.33 -24.15
C THR A 76 -18.44 -2.43 -25.39
N GLN A 77 -18.82 -1.15 -25.23
CA GLN A 77 -18.68 -0.17 -26.31
C GLN A 77 -17.22 0.00 -26.77
N ALA A 78 -16.26 -0.01 -25.85
CA ALA A 78 -14.84 0.08 -26.19
C ALA A 78 -14.37 -1.14 -27.01
N GLN A 79 -14.86 -2.33 -26.68
CA GLN A 79 -14.59 -3.54 -27.45
C GLN A 79 -15.24 -3.50 -28.85
N GLU A 80 -16.45 -2.94 -28.96
CA GLU A 80 -17.12 -2.75 -30.26
C GLU A 80 -16.32 -1.80 -31.17
N ILE A 81 -15.87 -0.67 -30.62
CA ILE A 81 -15.04 0.31 -31.35
C ILE A 81 -13.74 -0.34 -31.83
N SER A 82 -12.97 -0.94 -30.92
CA SER A 82 -11.69 -1.57 -31.26
C SER A 82 -11.86 -2.71 -32.26
N ALA A 83 -12.90 -3.54 -32.11
CA ALA A 83 -13.14 -4.65 -33.03
C ALA A 83 -13.62 -4.19 -34.42
N PHE A 84 -14.35 -3.07 -34.51
CA PHE A 84 -14.64 -2.43 -35.78
C PHE A 84 -13.36 -1.87 -36.44
N GLU A 85 -12.51 -1.18 -35.69
CA GLU A 85 -11.24 -0.64 -36.20
C GLU A 85 -10.37 -1.76 -36.77
N PHE A 86 -10.15 -2.84 -36.03
CA PHE A 86 -9.38 -3.99 -36.50
C PHE A 86 -10.01 -4.72 -37.71
N ASP A 87 -11.34 -4.72 -37.86
CA ASP A 87 -12.00 -5.26 -39.07
C ASP A 87 -11.80 -4.36 -40.29
N ALA A 88 -11.82 -3.05 -40.07
CA ALA A 88 -11.84 -2.08 -41.14
C ALA A 88 -10.44 -1.72 -41.64
N GLN A 89 -9.46 -1.63 -40.73
CA GLN A 89 -8.07 -1.31 -41.00
C GLN A 89 -7.34 -2.40 -41.78
N ASP A 90 -6.32 -2.03 -42.56
CA ASP A 90 -5.37 -3.01 -43.07
C ASP A 90 -4.58 -3.67 -41.91
N ALA A 91 -4.47 -4.99 -41.92
CA ALA A 91 -3.80 -5.75 -40.87
C ALA A 91 -2.31 -5.38 -40.69
N ASN A 92 -1.61 -4.99 -41.76
CA ASN A 92 -0.23 -4.49 -41.66
C ASN A 92 -0.17 -3.20 -40.83
N TYR A 93 -1.16 -2.32 -40.98
CA TYR A 93 -1.24 -1.08 -40.19
C TYR A 93 -1.61 -1.36 -38.73
N ALA A 94 -2.63 -2.20 -38.50
CA ALA A 94 -3.17 -2.49 -37.18
C ALA A 94 -2.12 -3.08 -36.21
N VAL A 95 -1.16 -3.84 -36.73
CA VAL A 95 -0.10 -4.46 -35.93
C VAL A 95 0.98 -3.48 -35.49
N ILE A 96 1.16 -2.33 -36.18
CA ILE A 96 2.22 -1.36 -35.87
C ILE A 96 2.19 -0.92 -34.40
N ALA A 97 1.02 -0.83 -33.79
CA ALA A 97 0.87 -0.46 -32.38
C ALA A 97 1.60 -1.43 -31.41
N GLY A 98 1.83 -2.69 -31.82
CA GLY A 98 2.61 -3.67 -31.07
C GLY A 98 4.12 -3.34 -30.99
N LEU A 99 4.62 -2.37 -31.75
CA LEU A 99 5.99 -1.86 -31.62
C LEU A 99 6.16 -0.87 -30.46
N GLY A 100 5.09 -0.56 -29.72
CA GLY A 100 5.14 0.36 -28.59
C GLY A 100 5.74 1.73 -28.98
N PRO A 101 6.74 2.25 -28.26
CA PRO A 101 7.45 3.49 -28.60
C PRO A 101 7.90 3.64 -30.05
N LEU A 102 8.28 2.55 -30.74
CA LEU A 102 8.76 2.62 -32.14
C LEU A 102 7.62 2.78 -33.16
N ALA A 103 6.36 2.59 -32.76
CA ALA A 103 5.22 2.65 -33.67
C ALA A 103 5.12 4.00 -34.38
N SER A 104 5.32 5.10 -33.65
CA SER A 104 5.28 6.47 -34.21
C SER A 104 6.44 6.74 -35.17
N ILE A 105 7.62 6.23 -34.84
CA ILE A 105 8.84 6.34 -35.65
C ILE A 105 8.63 5.59 -36.97
N LEU A 106 8.16 4.34 -36.92
CA LEU A 106 7.88 3.55 -38.12
C LEU A 106 6.87 4.28 -39.02
N LYS A 107 5.74 4.74 -38.47
CA LYS A 107 4.71 5.44 -39.25
C LYS A 107 5.24 6.68 -39.94
N THR A 108 6.09 7.44 -39.26
CA THR A 108 6.70 8.66 -39.80
C THR A 108 7.65 8.32 -40.95
N GLU A 109 8.51 7.31 -40.76
CA GLU A 109 9.50 6.90 -41.77
C GLU A 109 8.86 6.29 -43.01
N THR A 110 7.91 5.37 -42.83
CA THR A 110 7.31 4.66 -43.96
C THR A 110 6.15 5.43 -44.59
N GLY A 111 5.62 6.45 -43.92
CA GLY A 111 4.39 7.14 -44.30
C GLY A 111 3.15 6.26 -44.12
N ALA A 112 3.17 5.31 -43.18
CA ALA A 112 2.02 4.45 -42.88
C ALA A 112 0.87 5.24 -42.27
N PHE A 113 -0.32 5.16 -42.85
CA PHE A 113 -1.54 5.78 -42.33
C PHE A 113 -2.77 4.88 -42.52
N THR A 114 -3.81 5.16 -41.74
CA THR A 114 -5.15 4.60 -41.90
C THR A 114 -6.16 5.74 -41.97
N THR A 115 -7.29 5.48 -42.62
CA THR A 115 -8.45 6.38 -42.66
C THR A 115 -9.55 5.97 -41.67
N VAL A 116 -9.31 4.91 -40.90
CA VAL A 116 -10.25 4.35 -39.93
C VAL A 116 -9.83 4.77 -38.52
N ASP A 117 -10.65 5.62 -37.91
CA ASP A 117 -10.55 6.07 -36.53
C ASP A 117 -11.95 6.04 -35.91
N GLY A 118 -12.19 5.07 -35.04
CA GLY A 118 -13.50 4.78 -34.48
C GLY A 118 -14.54 4.23 -35.48
N ILE A 119 -15.81 4.21 -35.03
CA ILE A 119 -16.97 3.80 -35.84
C ILE A 119 -17.63 5.07 -36.42
N PRO A 120 -17.51 5.35 -37.73
CA PRO A 120 -18.22 6.47 -38.33
C PRO A 120 -19.72 6.14 -38.51
N ASP A 121 -20.60 7.14 -38.48
CA ASP A 121 -22.06 6.96 -38.60
C ASP A 121 -22.47 6.11 -39.83
N ARG A 122 -21.78 6.28 -40.95
CA ARG A 122 -22.04 5.52 -42.19
C ARG A 122 -21.77 4.02 -42.08
N ALA A 123 -21.04 3.56 -41.06
CA ALA A 123 -20.74 2.14 -40.85
C ALA A 123 -22.01 1.31 -40.61
N TYR A 124 -23.07 1.92 -40.09
CA TYR A 124 -24.33 1.25 -39.83
C TYR A 124 -25.21 1.06 -41.08
N SER A 125 -24.87 1.72 -42.20
CA SER A 125 -25.64 1.67 -43.45
C SER A 125 -24.81 1.29 -44.67
N SER A 126 -23.48 1.32 -44.60
CA SER A 126 -22.59 1.08 -45.73
C SER A 126 -21.24 0.52 -45.27
N ARG A 127 -20.60 -0.26 -46.16
CA ARG A 127 -19.25 -0.79 -45.91
C ARG A 127 -18.22 0.35 -45.84
N VAL A 128 -17.38 0.34 -44.81
CA VAL A 128 -16.24 1.26 -44.67
C VAL A 128 -14.96 0.54 -45.10
N SER A 129 -14.33 0.98 -46.19
CA SER A 129 -13.02 0.46 -46.57
C SER A 129 -11.94 1.39 -46.03
N ASP A 130 -10.84 0.82 -45.55
CA ASP A 130 -9.64 1.61 -45.24
C ASP A 130 -8.97 2.07 -46.54
N GLY A 131 -8.79 3.38 -46.70
CA GLY A 131 -7.97 4.01 -47.74
C GLY A 131 -6.50 4.18 -47.34
N GLY A 132 -6.08 3.60 -46.22
CA GLY A 132 -4.70 3.54 -45.78
C GLY A 132 -3.79 2.70 -46.69
N ASN A 133 -2.49 2.75 -46.40
CA ASN A 133 -1.42 2.10 -47.19
C ASN A 133 -0.69 1.00 -46.42
N GLY A 134 -1.33 0.41 -45.39
CA GLY A 134 -0.75 -0.67 -44.60
C GLY A 134 0.50 -0.24 -43.84
N LEU A 135 1.65 -0.84 -44.15
CA LEU A 135 2.94 -0.52 -43.53
C LEU A 135 3.67 0.67 -44.16
N GLY A 136 3.12 1.29 -45.21
CA GLY A 136 3.74 2.43 -45.88
C GLY A 136 4.56 2.04 -47.12
N SER A 137 5.50 2.91 -47.50
CA SER A 137 6.25 2.81 -48.76
C SER A 137 7.51 1.96 -48.65
N ALA A 138 7.70 1.04 -49.60
CA ALA A 138 8.95 0.29 -49.78
C ALA A 138 10.13 1.17 -50.25
N ALA A 139 9.87 2.42 -50.67
CA ALA A 139 10.92 3.38 -51.02
C ALA A 139 11.44 4.18 -49.80
N SER A 140 10.95 3.90 -48.58
CA SER A 140 11.40 4.54 -47.34
C SER A 140 12.73 3.99 -46.83
N GLY A 141 13.32 4.62 -45.82
CA GLY A 141 14.49 4.12 -45.08
C GLY A 141 14.24 2.82 -44.31
N LEU A 142 12.97 2.40 -44.17
CA LEU A 142 12.56 1.08 -43.67
C LEU A 142 11.95 0.19 -44.77
N GLY A 143 12.29 0.45 -46.03
CA GLY A 143 11.71 -0.24 -47.19
C GLY A 143 11.84 -1.76 -47.18
N LYS A 144 12.95 -2.32 -46.66
CA LYS A 144 13.18 -3.77 -46.55
C LYS A 144 12.26 -4.40 -45.51
N VAL A 145 11.95 -3.70 -44.43
CA VAL A 145 10.95 -4.15 -43.46
C VAL A 145 9.57 -4.23 -44.11
N VAL A 146 9.19 -3.22 -44.90
CA VAL A 146 7.93 -3.21 -45.66
C VAL A 146 7.89 -4.35 -46.68
N GLU A 147 8.97 -4.57 -47.42
CA GLU A 147 9.12 -5.67 -48.39
C GLU A 147 8.99 -7.05 -47.70
N LEU A 148 9.66 -7.26 -46.57
CA LEU A 148 9.60 -8.52 -45.82
C LEU A 148 8.18 -8.82 -45.34
N VAL A 149 7.51 -7.85 -44.71
CA VAL A 149 6.14 -8.07 -44.20
C VAL A 149 5.18 -8.37 -45.35
N ASN A 150 5.34 -7.70 -46.49
CA ASN A 150 4.53 -7.98 -47.69
C ASN A 150 4.82 -9.38 -48.26
N ALA A 151 6.08 -9.81 -48.28
CA ALA A 151 6.49 -11.13 -48.74
C ALA A 151 5.95 -12.26 -47.84
N VAL A 152 5.82 -12.02 -46.53
CA VAL A 152 5.22 -12.98 -45.59
C VAL A 152 3.69 -12.94 -45.60
N ARG A 153 3.07 -11.77 -45.83
CA ARG A 153 1.61 -11.62 -45.73
C ARG A 153 0.86 -12.05 -46.99
N TYR A 154 1.27 -11.57 -48.16
CA TYR A 154 0.41 -11.61 -49.35
C TYR A 154 0.34 -12.95 -50.10
N PRO A 155 1.37 -13.84 -50.06
CA PRO A 155 1.25 -15.18 -50.63
C PRO A 155 0.24 -16.08 -49.91
N ALA A 156 -0.06 -15.79 -48.64
CA ALA A 156 -0.95 -16.59 -47.80
C ALA A 156 -2.44 -16.28 -48.03
N SER A 157 -3.25 -17.33 -48.19
CA SER A 157 -4.71 -17.18 -48.37
C SER A 157 -5.50 -18.22 -47.60
N THR A 158 -6.47 -17.78 -46.80
CA THR A 158 -7.42 -18.68 -46.11
C THR A 158 -8.53 -19.21 -47.03
N THR A 159 -8.67 -18.69 -48.25
CA THR A 159 -9.80 -19.01 -49.13
C THR A 159 -9.87 -20.49 -49.52
N PRO A 160 -8.76 -21.16 -49.92
CA PRO A 160 -8.79 -22.60 -50.19
C PRO A 160 -9.28 -23.43 -48.99
N ALA A 161 -8.78 -23.11 -47.78
CA ALA A 161 -9.22 -23.78 -46.55
C ALA A 161 -10.70 -23.51 -46.23
N LYS A 162 -11.17 -22.27 -46.40
CA LYS A 162 -12.58 -21.92 -46.21
C LYS A 162 -13.51 -22.69 -47.15
N ASN A 163 -13.10 -22.86 -48.40
CA ASN A 163 -13.86 -23.64 -49.37
C ASN A 163 -13.84 -25.14 -49.06
N ASN A 164 -12.72 -25.65 -48.50
CA ASN A 164 -12.59 -27.05 -48.11
C ASN A 164 -13.47 -27.42 -46.91
N TYR A 165 -13.44 -26.62 -45.85
CA TYR A 165 -14.21 -26.91 -44.62
C TYR A 165 -15.64 -26.41 -44.69
N ASN A 166 -15.89 -25.32 -45.43
CA ASN A 166 -17.21 -24.76 -45.67
C ASN A 166 -18.06 -24.60 -44.38
N TYR A 167 -17.42 -24.23 -43.28
CA TYR A 167 -18.05 -24.06 -41.97
C TYR A 167 -18.72 -22.66 -41.90
N PRO A 168 -20.01 -22.56 -41.56
CA PRO A 168 -20.73 -21.28 -41.55
C PRO A 168 -20.21 -20.33 -40.47
N ARG A 169 -20.29 -19.01 -40.70
CA ARG A 169 -19.96 -18.01 -39.67
C ARG A 169 -20.98 -18.01 -38.52
N PRO A 170 -20.60 -17.61 -37.29
CA PRO A 170 -21.48 -17.67 -36.12
C PRO A 170 -22.84 -16.99 -36.34
N PHE A 171 -22.85 -15.78 -36.93
CA PHE A 171 -24.10 -15.03 -37.18
C PHE A 171 -25.03 -15.66 -38.24
N ARG A 172 -24.61 -16.73 -38.91
CA ARG A 172 -25.45 -17.50 -39.86
C ARG A 172 -25.91 -18.84 -39.30
N GLN A 173 -25.59 -19.13 -38.05
CA GLN A 173 -25.93 -20.38 -37.39
C GLN A 173 -27.13 -20.23 -36.48
N THR A 174 -27.73 -21.36 -36.12
CA THR A 174 -28.72 -21.47 -35.05
C THR A 174 -28.16 -22.31 -33.92
N LEU A 175 -28.37 -21.91 -32.67
CA LEU A 175 -28.04 -22.74 -31.50
C LEU A 175 -29.28 -22.92 -30.63
N ASP A 176 -29.63 -24.17 -30.34
CA ASP A 176 -30.80 -24.54 -29.51
C ASP A 176 -32.12 -23.84 -29.94
N GLY A 177 -32.28 -23.61 -31.25
CA GLY A 177 -33.44 -22.96 -31.85
C GLY A 177 -33.36 -21.43 -31.94
N GLU A 178 -32.31 -20.80 -31.41
CA GLU A 178 -32.06 -19.35 -31.50
C GLU A 178 -31.31 -19.00 -32.80
N ASP A 179 -31.84 -18.07 -33.59
CA ASP A 179 -31.13 -17.47 -34.74
C ASP A 179 -30.06 -16.48 -34.23
N LEU A 180 -28.81 -16.69 -34.64
CA LEU A 180 -27.68 -15.93 -34.11
C LEU A 180 -27.32 -14.69 -34.92
N SER A 181 -28.17 -14.20 -35.82
CA SER A 181 -27.89 -12.99 -36.60
C SER A 181 -27.58 -11.75 -35.75
N TRP A 182 -28.11 -11.71 -34.51
CA TRP A 182 -27.87 -10.61 -33.56
C TRP A 182 -26.45 -10.57 -32.99
N VAL A 183 -25.68 -11.67 -33.03
CA VAL A 183 -24.30 -11.67 -32.50
C VAL A 183 -23.38 -10.82 -33.38
N LEU A 184 -23.73 -10.65 -34.66
CA LEU A 184 -23.02 -9.76 -35.57
C LEU A 184 -23.17 -8.31 -35.10
N GLN A 185 -22.05 -7.64 -34.87
CA GLN A 185 -22.09 -6.22 -34.51
C GLN A 185 -22.75 -5.39 -35.61
N ARG A 186 -23.60 -4.43 -35.20
CA ARG A 186 -24.44 -3.65 -36.12
C ARG A 186 -23.62 -2.83 -37.12
N SER A 187 -22.44 -2.34 -36.70
CA SER A 187 -21.50 -1.58 -37.53
C SER A 187 -20.88 -2.40 -38.68
N LEU A 188 -21.09 -3.73 -38.74
CA LEU A 188 -20.56 -4.61 -39.79
C LEU A 188 -21.62 -5.32 -40.64
N VAL A 189 -22.92 -5.10 -40.39
CA VAL A 189 -24.00 -5.75 -41.17
C VAL A 189 -23.88 -5.43 -42.67
N ALA A 190 -23.49 -4.21 -43.02
CA ALA A 190 -23.31 -3.80 -44.42
C ALA A 190 -22.10 -4.46 -45.13
N ARG A 191 -21.29 -5.27 -44.42
CA ARG A 191 -20.10 -5.94 -44.99
C ARG A 191 -20.31 -7.40 -45.37
N VAL A 192 -21.39 -8.03 -44.90
CA VAL A 192 -21.59 -9.46 -45.10
C VAL A 192 -22.40 -9.75 -46.38
N PRO A 193 -22.01 -10.74 -47.22
CA PRO A 193 -22.75 -11.06 -48.44
C PRO A 193 -24.19 -11.53 -48.16
N ALA A 194 -25.16 -11.19 -49.01
CA ALA A 194 -26.55 -11.60 -48.79
C ALA A 194 -26.78 -13.13 -48.93
N THR A 195 -26.06 -13.79 -49.83
CA THR A 195 -26.36 -15.18 -50.26
C THR A 195 -25.58 -16.27 -49.51
N GLY A 196 -24.67 -15.90 -48.61
CA GLY A 196 -23.83 -16.82 -47.82
C GLY A 196 -22.78 -17.63 -48.61
N ASN A 197 -22.87 -17.67 -49.94
CA ASN A 197 -21.94 -18.39 -50.79
C ASN A 197 -20.54 -17.74 -50.74
N GLY A 198 -19.50 -18.55 -50.48
CA GLY A 198 -18.13 -18.07 -50.30
C GLY A 198 -17.88 -17.34 -48.95
N ASP A 199 -18.84 -17.35 -48.02
CA ASP A 199 -18.74 -16.66 -46.72
C ASP A 199 -18.34 -17.60 -45.56
N GLY A 200 -17.46 -18.56 -45.83
CA GLY A 200 -16.97 -19.51 -44.82
C GLY A 200 -16.27 -18.83 -43.63
N GLY A 201 -16.49 -19.36 -42.43
CA GLY A 201 -15.90 -18.90 -41.17
C GLY A 201 -14.51 -19.47 -40.90
N PHE A 202 -14.31 -20.79 -41.09
CA PHE A 202 -13.07 -21.46 -40.70
C PHE A 202 -12.08 -21.63 -41.87
N PRO A 203 -10.81 -21.23 -41.74
CA PRO A 203 -10.20 -20.45 -40.65
C PRO A 203 -10.38 -18.93 -40.83
N SER A 204 -10.10 -18.14 -39.79
CA SER A 204 -10.21 -16.68 -39.86
C SER A 204 -9.09 -16.03 -40.68
N GLY A 205 -9.48 -15.29 -41.72
CA GLY A 205 -8.55 -14.57 -42.60
C GLY A 205 -7.91 -13.33 -41.98
N HIS A 206 -8.63 -12.59 -41.14
CA HIS A 206 -8.07 -11.41 -40.45
C HIS A 206 -7.08 -11.83 -39.37
N THR A 207 -7.38 -12.90 -38.62
CA THR A 207 -6.41 -13.49 -37.69
C THR A 207 -5.15 -13.92 -38.45
N ASN A 208 -5.32 -14.63 -39.57
CA ASN A 208 -4.20 -15.06 -40.41
C ASN A 208 -3.34 -13.87 -40.86
N ALA A 209 -3.96 -12.82 -41.39
CA ALA A 209 -3.25 -11.63 -41.85
C ALA A 209 -2.52 -10.92 -40.70
N GLY A 210 -3.18 -10.71 -39.54
CA GLY A 210 -2.58 -10.04 -38.38
C GLY A 210 -1.36 -10.78 -37.84
N TYR A 211 -1.42 -12.12 -37.73
CA TYR A 211 -0.27 -12.92 -37.31
C TYR A 211 0.88 -12.87 -38.32
N LEU A 212 0.62 -12.96 -39.63
CA LEU A 212 1.68 -12.85 -40.65
C LEU A 212 2.37 -11.49 -40.63
N SER A 213 1.60 -10.40 -40.51
CA SER A 213 2.14 -9.05 -40.33
C SER A 213 3.02 -8.96 -39.08
N ALA A 214 2.55 -9.52 -37.96
CA ALA A 214 3.29 -9.55 -36.71
C ALA A 214 4.57 -10.39 -36.81
N PHE A 215 4.55 -11.54 -37.49
CA PHE A 215 5.76 -12.35 -37.69
C PHE A 215 6.82 -11.61 -38.49
N GLY A 216 6.43 -10.94 -39.59
CA GLY A 216 7.40 -10.15 -40.38
C GLY A 216 8.00 -9.00 -39.59
N LEU A 217 7.19 -8.25 -38.82
CA LEU A 217 7.68 -7.18 -37.95
C LEU A 217 8.52 -7.70 -36.79
N ALA A 218 8.12 -8.80 -36.16
CA ALA A 218 8.82 -9.39 -35.02
C ALA A 218 10.16 -10.00 -35.44
N TYR A 219 10.26 -10.49 -36.69
CA TYR A 219 11.52 -10.93 -37.26
C TYR A 219 12.50 -9.76 -37.41
N ALA A 220 12.04 -8.60 -37.88
CA ALA A 220 12.88 -7.40 -38.06
C ALA A 220 13.19 -6.67 -36.74
N VAL A 221 12.23 -6.64 -35.81
CA VAL A 221 12.31 -5.95 -34.51
C VAL A 221 12.00 -6.93 -33.36
N PRO A 222 12.91 -7.89 -33.09
CA PRO A 222 12.67 -8.93 -32.10
C PRO A 222 12.60 -8.42 -30.66
N GLN A 223 13.05 -7.20 -30.38
CA GLN A 223 12.93 -6.57 -29.05
C GLN A 223 11.47 -6.38 -28.61
N GLN A 224 10.50 -6.39 -29.54
CA GLN A 224 9.07 -6.31 -29.26
C GLN A 224 8.27 -7.52 -29.74
N TYR A 225 8.93 -8.67 -29.82
CA TYR A 225 8.32 -9.87 -30.35
C TYR A 225 7.02 -10.24 -29.61
N SER A 226 7.03 -10.28 -28.27
CA SER A 226 5.83 -10.66 -27.49
C SER A 226 4.67 -9.70 -27.69
N ASP A 227 4.93 -8.40 -27.77
CA ASP A 227 3.88 -7.37 -27.88
C ASP A 227 3.24 -7.36 -29.28
N LEU A 228 4.04 -7.64 -30.32
CA LEU A 228 3.55 -7.86 -31.68
C LEU A 228 2.66 -9.11 -31.76
N ILE A 229 3.08 -10.21 -31.12
CA ILE A 229 2.29 -11.44 -31.07
C ILE A 229 1.02 -11.27 -30.22
N LEU A 230 1.10 -10.51 -29.12
CA LEU A 230 -0.06 -10.13 -28.32
C LEU A 230 -1.07 -9.34 -29.15
N ARG A 231 -0.60 -8.35 -29.91
CA ARG A 231 -1.42 -7.53 -30.82
C ARG A 231 -2.09 -8.38 -31.90
N ALA A 232 -1.39 -9.35 -32.48
CA ALA A 232 -1.98 -10.28 -33.42
C ALA A 232 -3.06 -11.17 -32.78
N GLY A 233 -2.85 -11.60 -31.53
CA GLY A 233 -3.85 -12.26 -30.70
C GLY A 233 -5.09 -11.39 -30.51
N GLU A 234 -4.92 -10.13 -30.13
CA GLU A 234 -6.02 -9.17 -29.95
C GLU A 234 -6.84 -8.96 -31.23
N ILE A 235 -6.18 -8.81 -32.38
CA ILE A 235 -6.84 -8.76 -33.69
C ILE A 235 -7.66 -10.03 -33.93
N GLY A 236 -7.13 -11.21 -33.60
CA GLY A 236 -7.85 -12.47 -33.68
C GLY A 236 -9.07 -12.53 -32.76
N TYR A 237 -8.89 -12.19 -31.48
CA TYR A 237 -9.97 -12.12 -30.49
C TYR A 237 -11.08 -11.16 -30.91
N SER A 238 -10.71 -10.01 -31.50
CA SER A 238 -11.65 -9.03 -32.02
C SER A 238 -12.62 -9.62 -33.04
N ARG A 239 -12.21 -10.67 -33.79
CA ARG A 239 -13.06 -11.35 -34.78
C ARG A 239 -14.21 -12.12 -34.15
N VAL A 240 -14.02 -12.59 -32.92
CA VAL A 240 -15.08 -13.20 -32.10
C VAL A 240 -15.91 -12.10 -31.46
N VAL A 241 -15.27 -11.03 -30.99
CA VAL A 241 -15.97 -9.84 -30.52
C VAL A 241 -16.92 -9.31 -31.58
N THR A 242 -16.58 -9.26 -32.87
CA THR A 242 -17.51 -8.78 -33.91
C THR A 242 -18.68 -9.74 -34.21
N GLY A 243 -18.62 -10.99 -33.74
CA GLY A 243 -19.56 -12.05 -34.10
C GLY A 243 -19.31 -12.68 -35.48
N ILE A 244 -18.25 -12.26 -36.19
CA ILE A 244 -17.93 -12.74 -37.54
C ILE A 244 -17.27 -14.12 -37.53
N HIS A 245 -16.44 -14.40 -36.53
CA HIS A 245 -15.68 -15.65 -36.43
C HIS A 245 -15.87 -16.30 -35.07
N SER A 246 -15.67 -17.62 -35.03
CA SER A 246 -15.67 -18.41 -33.80
C SER A 246 -14.26 -18.54 -33.20
N PRO A 247 -14.12 -18.91 -31.91
CA PRO A 247 -12.82 -19.27 -31.32
C PRO A 247 -12.00 -20.27 -32.15
N LEU A 248 -12.62 -21.33 -32.68
CA LEU A 248 -11.93 -22.29 -33.55
C LEU A 248 -11.45 -21.66 -34.86
N ASP A 249 -12.20 -20.72 -35.44
CA ASP A 249 -11.75 -19.97 -36.63
C ASP A 249 -10.48 -19.17 -36.33
N VAL A 250 -10.39 -18.57 -35.13
CA VAL A 250 -9.23 -17.80 -34.69
C VAL A 250 -8.03 -18.71 -34.44
N ILE A 251 -8.22 -19.84 -33.75
CA ILE A 251 -7.16 -20.85 -33.54
C ILE A 251 -6.66 -21.34 -34.91
N GLY A 252 -7.56 -21.72 -35.81
CA GLY A 252 -7.21 -22.15 -37.16
C GLY A 252 -6.50 -21.05 -37.96
N GLY A 253 -6.93 -19.79 -37.85
CA GLY A 253 -6.28 -18.66 -38.51
C GLY A 253 -4.84 -18.43 -38.04
N ARG A 254 -4.57 -18.61 -36.73
CA ARG A 254 -3.22 -18.57 -36.16
C ARG A 254 -2.37 -19.73 -36.66
N MET A 255 -2.86 -20.96 -36.59
CA MET A 255 -2.14 -22.16 -37.08
C MET A 255 -1.74 -22.01 -38.55
N HIS A 256 -2.68 -21.50 -39.36
CA HIS A 256 -2.48 -21.28 -40.79
C HIS A 256 -1.43 -20.19 -41.05
N ALA A 257 -1.47 -19.07 -40.31
CA ALA A 257 -0.44 -18.03 -40.39
C ALA A 257 0.94 -18.54 -40.00
N THR A 258 1.04 -19.34 -38.94
CA THR A 258 2.33 -19.92 -38.50
C THR A 258 2.94 -20.79 -39.60
N TYR A 259 2.14 -21.62 -40.28
CA TYR A 259 2.60 -22.42 -41.41
C TYR A 259 3.18 -21.55 -42.53
N TYR A 260 2.41 -20.57 -43.02
CA TYR A 260 2.88 -19.69 -44.09
C TYR A 260 4.10 -18.87 -43.68
N ALA A 261 4.14 -18.34 -42.46
CA ALA A 261 5.29 -17.59 -41.97
C ALA A 261 6.58 -18.39 -42.02
N ILE A 262 6.56 -19.67 -41.61
CA ILE A 262 7.72 -20.55 -41.70
C ILE A 262 8.18 -20.68 -43.16
N GLN A 263 7.25 -21.01 -44.07
CA GLN A 263 7.58 -21.21 -45.49
C GLN A 263 8.12 -19.94 -46.15
N ASP A 264 7.44 -18.82 -45.95
CA ASP A 264 7.76 -17.55 -46.61
C ASP A 264 9.05 -16.93 -46.04
N LEU A 265 9.32 -17.06 -44.74
CA LEU A 265 10.62 -16.65 -44.18
C LEU A 265 11.74 -17.50 -44.75
N ILE A 266 11.59 -18.82 -44.85
CA ILE A 266 12.61 -19.72 -45.43
C ILE A 266 12.87 -19.43 -46.90
N ALA A 267 11.83 -19.11 -47.66
CA ALA A 267 11.94 -18.78 -49.08
C ALA A 267 12.66 -17.44 -49.34
N ASN A 268 12.80 -16.58 -48.32
CA ASN A 268 13.33 -15.22 -48.47
C ASN A 268 14.55 -14.92 -47.56
N PRO A 269 15.63 -15.72 -47.60
CA PRO A 269 16.75 -15.61 -46.65
C PRO A 269 17.53 -14.29 -46.77
N THR A 270 17.72 -13.78 -47.99
CA THR A 270 18.40 -12.48 -48.20
C THR A 270 17.54 -11.32 -47.72
N LEU A 271 16.26 -11.30 -48.12
CA LEU A 271 15.36 -10.20 -47.78
C LEU A 271 15.14 -10.10 -46.26
N ARG A 272 14.97 -11.23 -45.57
CA ARG A 272 14.77 -11.22 -44.12
C ARG A 272 16.01 -10.75 -43.35
N ALA A 273 17.21 -11.10 -43.82
CA ALA A 273 18.46 -10.60 -43.26
C ALA A 273 18.61 -9.09 -43.49
N GLU A 274 18.40 -8.62 -44.73
CA GLU A 274 18.44 -7.18 -45.07
C GLU A 274 17.42 -6.36 -44.26
N ALA A 275 16.21 -6.88 -44.07
CA ALA A 275 15.17 -6.23 -43.29
C ALA A 275 15.52 -6.15 -41.80
N TYR A 276 16.08 -7.22 -41.23
CA TYR A 276 16.59 -7.21 -39.86
C TYR A 276 17.71 -6.18 -39.70
N ASP A 277 18.75 -6.23 -40.54
CA ASP A 277 19.88 -5.31 -40.46
C ASP A 277 19.45 -3.85 -40.62
N GLN A 278 18.55 -3.57 -41.58
CA GLN A 278 17.98 -2.24 -41.79
C GLN A 278 17.21 -1.76 -40.55
N ALA A 279 16.34 -2.60 -39.98
CA ALA A 279 15.56 -2.25 -38.79
C ALA A 279 16.46 -1.99 -37.58
N GLN A 280 17.44 -2.87 -37.33
CA GLN A 280 18.39 -2.74 -36.23
C GLN A 280 19.18 -1.43 -36.33
N ALA A 281 19.73 -1.12 -37.51
CA ALA A 281 20.49 0.09 -37.74
C ALA A 281 19.63 1.36 -37.61
N PHE A 282 18.46 1.38 -38.25
CA PHE A 282 17.59 2.55 -38.27
C PHE A 282 17.05 2.89 -36.87
N PHE A 283 16.44 1.94 -36.18
CA PHE A 283 15.83 2.21 -34.88
C PHE A 283 16.88 2.45 -33.79
N ALA A 284 18.03 1.77 -33.83
CA ALA A 284 19.12 2.08 -32.89
C ALA A 284 19.55 3.55 -32.99
N GLY A 285 19.63 4.11 -34.20
CA GLY A 285 19.92 5.53 -34.43
C GLY A 285 18.87 6.47 -33.84
N GLN A 286 17.59 6.08 -33.85
CA GLN A 286 16.49 6.86 -33.26
C GLN A 286 16.42 6.73 -31.73
N CYS A 287 16.97 5.65 -31.16
CA CYS A 287 16.89 5.31 -29.74
C CYS A 287 18.16 5.65 -28.94
N GLY A 288 19.06 6.48 -29.47
CA GLY A 288 20.28 6.86 -28.74
C GLY A 288 21.34 5.75 -28.68
N GLY A 289 21.36 4.85 -29.67
CA GLY A 289 22.43 3.87 -29.90
C GLY A 289 21.99 2.41 -29.81
N THR A 290 20.90 2.09 -29.11
CA THR A 290 20.33 0.73 -29.08
C THR A 290 18.82 0.79 -29.11
N ILE A 291 18.16 -0.16 -29.77
CA ILE A 291 16.70 -0.26 -29.77
C ILE A 291 16.14 -0.37 -28.34
N THR A 292 16.81 -1.13 -27.47
CA THR A 292 16.40 -1.36 -26.09
C THR A 292 16.24 -0.06 -25.30
N ALA A 293 17.04 0.98 -25.58
CA ALA A 293 16.95 2.27 -24.90
C ALA A 293 15.61 3.00 -25.11
N CYS A 294 14.90 2.75 -26.21
CA CYS A 294 13.53 3.27 -26.40
C CYS A 294 12.50 2.60 -25.47
N TYR A 295 12.82 1.44 -24.88
CA TYR A 295 11.89 0.66 -24.06
C TYR A 295 12.22 0.66 -22.56
N THR A 296 13.48 0.90 -22.20
CA THR A 296 13.94 0.83 -20.81
C THR A 296 13.99 2.17 -20.09
N SER A 297 13.66 3.29 -20.75
CA SER A 297 13.61 4.60 -20.10
C SER A 297 12.63 4.61 -18.91
N GLY A 298 13.16 4.51 -17.69
CA GLY A 298 12.40 4.54 -16.44
C GLY A 298 11.68 3.25 -16.02
N ARG A 299 11.93 2.09 -16.68
CA ARG A 299 11.29 0.80 -16.31
C ARG A 299 12.34 -0.23 -15.88
N SER A 300 12.24 -0.74 -14.66
CA SER A 300 13.10 -1.84 -14.16
C SER A 300 12.71 -3.19 -14.77
N ALA A 301 13.61 -4.18 -14.70
CA ALA A 301 13.34 -5.53 -15.18
C ALA A 301 12.24 -6.24 -14.36
N GLU A 302 12.09 -5.94 -13.06
CA GLU A 302 10.95 -6.43 -12.27
C GLU A 302 9.62 -5.83 -12.72
N ALA A 303 9.60 -4.54 -13.07
CA ALA A 303 8.41 -3.91 -13.63
C ALA A 303 8.05 -4.52 -15.01
N ALA A 304 9.06 -4.84 -15.84
CA ALA A 304 8.86 -5.56 -17.08
C ALA A 304 8.29 -6.97 -16.85
N TYR A 305 8.78 -7.70 -15.84
CA TYR A 305 8.24 -9.00 -15.45
C TYR A 305 6.78 -8.92 -14.98
N ALA A 306 6.44 -7.92 -14.15
CA ALA A 306 5.07 -7.71 -13.70
C ALA A 306 4.10 -7.45 -14.86
N GLN A 307 4.52 -6.62 -15.83
CA GLN A 307 3.75 -6.36 -17.04
C GLN A 307 3.62 -7.62 -17.91
N TYR A 308 4.70 -8.38 -18.08
CA TYR A 308 4.67 -9.66 -18.80
C TYR A 308 3.65 -10.64 -18.23
N GLN A 309 3.47 -10.73 -16.91
CA GLN A 309 2.47 -11.62 -16.31
C GLN A 309 1.03 -11.19 -16.65
N ILE A 310 0.76 -9.88 -16.75
CA ILE A 310 -0.53 -9.35 -17.20
C ILE A 310 -0.76 -9.70 -18.68
N ASP A 311 0.24 -9.44 -19.51
CA ASP A 311 0.16 -9.66 -20.95
C ASP A 311 0.06 -11.14 -21.31
N LYS A 312 0.71 -12.01 -20.54
CA LYS A 312 0.58 -13.48 -20.65
C LYS A 312 -0.86 -13.94 -20.43
N ALA A 313 -1.56 -13.37 -19.45
CA ALA A 313 -2.96 -13.68 -19.18
C ALA A 313 -3.88 -13.16 -20.31
N LEU A 314 -3.61 -11.96 -20.83
CA LEU A 314 -4.31 -11.42 -22.00
C LEU A 314 -4.08 -12.29 -23.24
N TYR A 315 -2.85 -12.73 -23.50
CA TYR A 315 -2.54 -13.59 -24.62
C TYR A 315 -3.27 -14.93 -24.56
N ALA A 316 -3.31 -15.57 -23.38
CA ALA A 316 -4.07 -16.81 -23.18
C ALA A 316 -5.57 -16.62 -23.46
N LYS A 317 -6.15 -15.48 -23.05
CA LYS A 317 -7.53 -15.09 -23.39
C LYS A 317 -7.71 -14.90 -24.89
N TYR A 318 -6.83 -14.13 -25.53
CA TYR A 318 -6.96 -13.78 -26.95
C TYR A 318 -6.75 -14.95 -27.90
N THR A 319 -5.99 -15.96 -27.46
CA THR A 319 -5.69 -17.16 -28.24
C THR A 319 -6.60 -18.36 -27.92
N PHE A 320 -7.51 -18.20 -26.96
CA PHE A 320 -8.43 -19.23 -26.51
C PHE A 320 -7.71 -20.48 -25.96
N GLU A 321 -6.53 -20.31 -25.33
CA GLU A 321 -5.65 -21.40 -24.87
C GLU A 321 -6.39 -22.42 -23.99
N ASN A 322 -7.31 -21.95 -23.13
CA ASN A 322 -8.07 -22.77 -22.18
C ASN A 322 -9.58 -22.74 -22.43
N ALA A 323 -10.02 -22.36 -23.64
CA ALA A 323 -11.45 -22.17 -23.93
C ALA A 323 -12.22 -23.48 -24.11
N PHE A 324 -11.51 -24.59 -24.34
CA PHE A 324 -12.10 -25.90 -24.62
C PHE A 324 -11.58 -26.97 -23.67
N THR A 325 -12.44 -27.91 -23.31
CA THR A 325 -12.02 -29.12 -22.58
C THR A 325 -11.06 -29.94 -23.45
N PRO A 326 -9.90 -30.38 -22.93
CA PRO A 326 -9.00 -31.26 -23.67
C PRO A 326 -9.70 -32.57 -24.08
N ILE A 327 -9.46 -33.00 -25.32
CA ILE A 327 -10.04 -34.22 -25.91
C ILE A 327 -8.97 -35.24 -26.36
N GLY A 328 -7.71 -34.82 -26.43
CA GLY A 328 -6.58 -35.66 -26.78
C GLY A 328 -5.73 -36.05 -25.58
N ASP A 329 -4.58 -36.69 -25.82
CA ASP A 329 -3.65 -37.05 -24.76
C ASP A 329 -3.03 -35.79 -24.13
N THR A 330 -3.30 -35.56 -22.84
CA THR A 330 -2.79 -34.42 -22.07
C THR A 330 -1.36 -34.63 -21.54
N ARG A 331 -0.70 -35.74 -21.90
CA ARG A 331 0.68 -36.08 -21.49
C ARG A 331 1.65 -36.20 -22.67
N ALA A 332 1.21 -35.90 -23.89
CA ALA A 332 2.05 -35.98 -25.06
C ALA A 332 3.16 -34.92 -25.04
N ALA A 333 4.36 -35.32 -25.45
CA ALA A 333 5.49 -34.41 -25.61
C ALA A 333 5.16 -33.27 -26.58
N ALA A 334 5.85 -32.14 -26.44
CA ALA A 334 5.69 -31.05 -27.40
C ALA A 334 6.21 -31.49 -28.78
N VAL A 335 5.41 -31.24 -29.81
CA VAL A 335 5.81 -31.37 -31.21
C VAL A 335 6.09 -29.96 -31.72
N VAL A 336 7.29 -29.74 -32.22
CA VAL A 336 7.65 -28.47 -32.84
C VAL A 336 7.75 -28.71 -34.36
N PRO A 337 7.02 -27.95 -35.19
CA PRO A 337 7.06 -28.08 -36.64
C PRO A 337 8.49 -27.96 -37.21
N GLN A 338 8.72 -28.56 -38.38
CA GLN A 338 10.00 -28.42 -39.06
C GLN A 338 10.28 -26.96 -39.41
N ASN A 339 11.55 -26.56 -39.24
CA ASN A 339 12.06 -25.21 -39.47
C ASN A 339 11.40 -24.10 -38.63
N ALA A 340 10.61 -24.43 -37.61
CA ALA A 340 9.92 -23.43 -36.79
C ALA A 340 10.88 -22.50 -36.02
N GLU A 341 12.14 -22.89 -35.84
CA GLU A 341 13.19 -22.04 -35.27
C GLU A 341 13.37 -20.71 -36.03
N VAL A 342 13.07 -20.68 -37.34
CA VAL A 342 13.12 -19.45 -38.15
C VAL A 342 12.23 -18.35 -37.58
N LEU A 343 11.16 -18.71 -36.87
CA LEU A 343 10.24 -17.75 -36.27
C LEU A 343 10.88 -16.96 -35.14
N ILE A 344 11.94 -17.46 -34.50
CA ILE A 344 12.57 -16.83 -33.33
C ILE A 344 14.09 -16.66 -33.47
N GLU A 345 14.67 -16.94 -34.63
CA GLU A 345 16.13 -16.93 -34.82
C GLU A 345 16.75 -15.54 -34.59
N THR A 346 16.07 -14.46 -34.98
CA THR A 346 16.50 -13.08 -34.70
C THR A 346 16.22 -12.66 -33.26
N ARG A 347 15.30 -13.33 -32.56
CA ARG A 347 15.06 -13.12 -31.12
C ARG A 347 16.19 -13.71 -30.29
N TYR A 348 16.83 -14.79 -30.73
CA TYR A 348 17.94 -15.41 -30.03
C TYR A 348 19.15 -15.62 -30.95
N PRO A 349 19.81 -14.53 -31.39
CA PRO A 349 20.91 -14.61 -32.35
C PRO A 349 22.16 -15.30 -31.80
N TYR A 350 22.22 -15.50 -30.48
CA TYR A 350 23.32 -16.14 -29.76
C TYR A 350 23.04 -17.61 -29.41
N LEU A 351 21.89 -18.16 -29.82
CA LEU A 351 21.52 -19.57 -29.61
C LEU A 351 21.57 -20.35 -30.93
N THR A 352 21.87 -21.64 -30.84
CA THR A 352 21.79 -22.55 -31.99
C THR A 352 20.33 -22.86 -32.37
N ALA A 353 20.10 -23.32 -33.61
CA ALA A 353 18.78 -23.77 -34.06
C ALA A 353 18.17 -24.82 -33.13
N ALA A 354 18.98 -25.78 -32.62
CA ALA A 354 18.52 -26.79 -31.67
C ALA A 354 18.04 -26.17 -30.34
N GLN A 355 18.72 -25.15 -29.84
CA GLN A 355 18.34 -24.43 -28.62
C GLN A 355 17.08 -23.59 -28.81
N GLN A 356 16.94 -22.92 -29.96
CA GLN A 356 15.72 -22.20 -30.35
C GLN A 356 14.54 -23.18 -30.40
N ARG A 357 14.78 -24.36 -30.97
CA ARG A 357 13.83 -25.48 -30.99
C ARG A 357 13.42 -25.97 -29.60
N ASP A 358 14.35 -26.01 -28.63
CA ASP A 358 14.06 -26.32 -27.24
C ASP A 358 13.18 -25.24 -26.58
N ILE A 359 13.42 -23.95 -26.89
CA ILE A 359 12.56 -22.86 -26.42
C ILE A 359 11.13 -23.07 -26.93
N LEU A 360 10.94 -23.33 -28.22
CA LEU A 360 9.62 -23.57 -28.81
C LEU A 360 8.92 -24.77 -28.15
N ALA A 361 9.64 -25.85 -27.89
CA ALA A 361 9.10 -27.03 -27.24
C ALA A 361 8.69 -26.76 -25.78
N THR A 362 9.58 -26.12 -24.99
CA THR A 362 9.38 -25.92 -23.56
C THR A 362 8.37 -24.82 -23.23
N THR A 363 8.09 -23.93 -24.18
CA THR A 363 7.07 -22.88 -24.04
C THR A 363 5.73 -23.25 -24.66
N SER A 364 5.63 -24.38 -25.36
CA SER A 364 4.41 -24.86 -26.00
C SER A 364 3.25 -25.00 -25.01
N ASN A 365 2.02 -24.78 -25.51
CA ASN A 365 0.81 -25.03 -24.77
C ASN A 365 0.66 -26.53 -24.43
N ALA A 366 -0.12 -26.81 -23.38
CA ALA A 366 -0.43 -28.17 -22.96
C ALA A 366 -1.00 -29.01 -24.12
N SER A 367 -0.70 -30.31 -24.13
CA SER A 367 -1.21 -31.23 -25.15
C SER A 367 -2.68 -31.57 -24.93
N GLY A 368 -3.30 -32.19 -25.94
CA GLY A 368 -4.70 -32.65 -25.86
C GLY A 368 -5.73 -31.60 -26.26
N GLY A 369 -5.29 -30.47 -26.82
CA GLY A 369 -6.15 -29.42 -27.37
C GLY A 369 -7.05 -29.94 -28.50
N VAL A 370 -8.17 -29.25 -28.73
CA VAL A 370 -9.18 -29.66 -29.71
C VAL A 370 -8.66 -29.65 -31.16
N MET A 371 -7.74 -28.75 -31.49
CA MET A 371 -7.17 -28.65 -32.84
C MET A 371 -5.90 -29.50 -33.05
N ASP A 372 -5.46 -30.24 -32.02
CA ASP A 372 -4.25 -31.05 -32.09
C ASP A 372 -4.39 -32.16 -33.14
N ASN A 373 -3.50 -32.15 -34.13
CA ASN A 373 -3.40 -33.14 -35.19
C ASN A 373 -2.03 -33.83 -35.22
N GLY A 374 -1.22 -33.65 -34.17
CA GLY A 374 0.13 -34.20 -34.07
C GLY A 374 1.21 -33.42 -34.83
N MET A 375 0.89 -32.33 -35.53
CA MET A 375 1.86 -31.52 -36.27
C MET A 375 2.46 -30.36 -35.46
N GLY A 376 1.86 -30.00 -34.32
CA GLY A 376 2.41 -29.01 -33.36
C GLY A 376 2.04 -27.53 -33.61
N TYR A 377 1.42 -27.20 -34.74
CA TYR A 377 1.05 -25.81 -35.08
C TYR A 377 0.02 -25.17 -34.14
N ASP A 378 -0.86 -25.96 -33.52
CA ASP A 378 -1.85 -25.50 -32.55
C ASP A 378 -1.23 -25.16 -31.19
N ARG A 379 -0.10 -25.82 -30.87
CA ARG A 379 0.55 -25.78 -29.54
C ARG A 379 1.64 -24.73 -29.40
N LEU A 380 2.25 -24.26 -30.50
CA LEU A 380 3.31 -23.25 -30.42
C LEU A 380 2.80 -21.98 -29.70
N ASN A 381 3.51 -21.58 -28.64
CA ASN A 381 3.23 -20.36 -27.89
C ASN A 381 4.38 -19.36 -28.07
N LEU A 382 4.31 -18.59 -29.16
CA LEU A 382 5.38 -17.68 -29.54
C LEU A 382 5.48 -16.44 -28.64
N PHE A 383 4.41 -16.08 -27.94
CA PHE A 383 4.44 -15.07 -26.89
C PHE A 383 5.36 -15.49 -25.72
N LYS A 384 5.19 -16.71 -25.22
CA LYS A 384 6.09 -17.28 -24.19
C LYS A 384 7.49 -17.52 -24.76
N ALA A 385 7.59 -18.06 -25.98
CA ALA A 385 8.88 -18.32 -26.64
C ALA A 385 9.74 -17.07 -26.84
N ALA A 386 9.16 -15.88 -26.91
CA ALA A 386 9.88 -14.61 -27.01
C ALA A 386 10.55 -14.16 -25.70
N ASN A 387 10.29 -14.83 -24.58
CA ASN A 387 10.65 -14.40 -23.23
C ASN A 387 11.60 -15.38 -22.49
N GLY A 388 12.35 -16.18 -23.26
CA GLY A 388 13.30 -17.19 -22.78
C GLY A 388 12.75 -18.62 -22.87
N TYR A 389 13.48 -19.57 -22.28
CA TYR A 389 13.02 -20.96 -22.14
C TYR A 389 11.76 -21.06 -21.26
N GLY A 390 10.99 -22.14 -21.40
CA GLY A 390 9.95 -22.50 -20.41
C GLY A 390 10.46 -23.51 -19.36
N ALA A 391 11.45 -24.30 -19.73
CA ALA A 391 12.13 -25.25 -18.87
C ALA A 391 13.53 -25.58 -19.38
N PHE A 392 14.47 -25.86 -18.48
CA PHE A 392 15.74 -26.52 -18.79
C PHE A 392 15.56 -28.02 -18.56
N ASN A 393 15.12 -28.74 -19.58
CA ASN A 393 15.00 -30.22 -19.53
C ASN A 393 16.36 -30.93 -19.65
N SER A 394 17.37 -30.20 -20.11
CA SER A 394 18.78 -30.61 -20.26
C SER A 394 19.68 -29.41 -19.91
N ASN A 395 21.01 -29.61 -19.90
CA ASN A 395 21.95 -28.53 -19.63
C ASN A 395 21.99 -27.55 -20.80
N VAL A 396 21.79 -26.27 -20.52
CA VAL A 396 21.74 -25.18 -21.51
C VAL A 396 22.98 -24.31 -21.39
N ALA A 397 23.66 -24.07 -22.53
CA ALA A 397 24.79 -23.14 -22.62
C ALA A 397 24.39 -21.88 -23.41
N VAL A 398 24.48 -20.71 -22.79
CA VAL A 398 24.20 -19.40 -23.39
C VAL A 398 25.50 -18.65 -23.59
N VAL A 399 25.91 -18.47 -24.85
CA VAL A 399 27.18 -17.83 -25.23
C VAL A 399 26.89 -16.47 -25.87
N MET A 400 27.02 -15.39 -25.12
CA MET A 400 26.68 -14.03 -25.58
C MET A 400 27.93 -13.20 -25.81
N ASN A 401 28.07 -12.55 -26.96
CA ASN A 401 29.22 -11.69 -27.26
C ASN A 401 28.79 -10.22 -27.39
N ALA A 402 29.28 -9.38 -26.47
CA ALA A 402 28.98 -7.95 -26.46
C ALA A 402 29.39 -7.22 -27.74
N ALA A 403 30.44 -7.68 -28.43
CA ALA A 403 30.91 -7.06 -29.68
C ALA A 403 29.91 -7.19 -30.85
N ASN A 404 28.99 -8.15 -30.77
CA ASN A 404 27.95 -8.35 -31.79
C ASN A 404 26.76 -7.38 -31.64
N GLY A 405 26.71 -6.61 -30.55
CA GLY A 405 25.64 -5.63 -30.30
C GLY A 405 24.25 -6.27 -30.10
N GLY A 406 23.23 -5.41 -30.00
CA GLY A 406 21.83 -5.81 -29.86
C GLY A 406 21.59 -6.85 -28.76
N LEU A 407 20.76 -7.85 -29.09
CA LEU A 407 20.41 -8.95 -28.17
C LEU A 407 21.60 -9.90 -27.88
N SER A 408 22.66 -9.88 -28.70
CA SER A 408 23.89 -10.63 -28.37
C SER A 408 24.73 -9.95 -27.29
N ALA A 409 24.54 -8.65 -27.10
CA ALA A 409 25.23 -7.88 -26.06
C ALA A 409 24.46 -7.88 -24.74
N ALA A 410 23.14 -7.70 -24.77
CA ALA A 410 22.30 -7.76 -23.59
C ALA A 410 20.89 -8.29 -23.93
N ASP A 411 20.40 -9.22 -23.13
CA ASP A 411 19.03 -9.75 -23.25
C ASP A 411 18.36 -9.93 -21.89
N LEU A 412 17.02 -9.93 -21.89
CA LEU A 412 16.15 -10.08 -20.73
C LEU A 412 15.19 -11.25 -20.96
N TRP A 413 15.20 -12.22 -20.05
CA TRP A 413 14.24 -13.33 -20.03
C TRP A 413 13.25 -13.15 -18.87
N LEU A 414 11.97 -13.28 -19.21
CA LEU A 414 10.84 -13.02 -18.30
C LEU A 414 10.06 -14.29 -17.92
N ASN A 415 10.29 -15.41 -18.60
CA ASN A 415 9.64 -16.67 -18.26
C ASN A 415 10.07 -17.18 -16.87
N ASP A 416 9.14 -17.83 -16.19
CA ASP A 416 9.44 -18.68 -15.03
C ASP A 416 9.95 -20.03 -15.55
N ILE A 417 11.25 -20.25 -15.48
CA ILE A 417 11.94 -21.40 -16.08
C ILE A 417 12.02 -22.54 -15.05
N THR A 418 11.51 -23.70 -15.44
CA THR A 418 11.49 -24.92 -14.61
C THR A 418 12.49 -25.97 -15.12
N GLY A 419 12.46 -27.22 -14.62
CA GLY A 419 13.22 -28.35 -15.17
C GLY A 419 14.40 -28.83 -14.31
N THR A 420 15.05 -29.92 -14.73
CA THR A 420 16.13 -30.56 -13.97
C THR A 420 17.53 -30.22 -14.47
N GLY A 421 17.63 -29.60 -15.64
CA GLY A 421 18.88 -29.17 -16.26
C GLY A 421 19.52 -27.94 -15.59
N SER A 422 20.68 -27.57 -16.10
CA SER A 422 21.47 -26.43 -15.63
C SER A 422 21.58 -25.31 -16.66
N LEU A 423 22.00 -24.12 -16.20
CA LEU A 423 22.37 -22.99 -17.06
C LEU A 423 23.87 -22.74 -16.99
N THR A 424 24.53 -22.59 -18.13
CA THR A 424 25.91 -22.06 -18.23
C THR A 424 25.90 -20.77 -19.04
N LYS A 425 26.22 -19.63 -18.40
CA LYS A 425 26.39 -18.33 -19.07
C LYS A 425 27.87 -18.08 -19.35
N SER A 426 28.21 -17.84 -20.62
CA SER A 426 29.56 -17.48 -21.07
C SER A 426 29.53 -16.42 -22.17
N GLY A 427 30.72 -16.00 -22.62
CA GLY A 427 30.94 -14.83 -23.47
C GLY A 427 30.70 -13.50 -22.74
N SER A 428 31.24 -12.42 -23.31
CA SER A 428 31.30 -11.09 -22.72
C SER A 428 29.95 -10.37 -22.52
N GLY A 429 28.86 -10.86 -23.13
CA GLY A 429 27.53 -10.25 -23.04
C GLY A 429 26.82 -10.44 -21.69
N GLN A 430 25.68 -9.77 -21.52
CA GLN A 430 24.85 -9.79 -20.32
C GLN A 430 23.53 -10.55 -20.55
N LEU A 431 23.17 -11.45 -19.65
CA LEU A 431 21.83 -12.03 -19.57
C LEU A 431 21.16 -11.59 -18.28
N THR A 432 19.94 -11.07 -18.36
CA THR A 432 19.11 -10.72 -17.21
C THR A 432 17.96 -11.71 -17.07
N LEU A 433 17.78 -12.28 -15.88
CA LEU A 433 16.70 -13.20 -15.56
C LEU A 433 15.77 -12.54 -14.53
N ALA A 434 14.55 -12.22 -14.96
CA ALA A 434 13.55 -11.61 -14.08
C ALA A 434 12.46 -12.57 -13.60
N GLY A 435 12.35 -13.74 -14.25
CA GLY A 435 11.47 -14.82 -13.85
C GLY A 435 11.78 -15.38 -12.46
N ARG A 436 10.77 -15.99 -11.82
CA ARG A 436 10.92 -16.75 -10.58
C ARG A 436 11.21 -18.19 -10.93
N ASN A 437 12.48 -18.51 -11.06
CA ASN A 437 12.92 -19.76 -11.66
C ASN A 437 13.06 -20.89 -10.66
N SER A 438 12.89 -22.14 -11.12
CA SER A 438 12.89 -23.32 -10.26
C SER A 438 13.66 -24.51 -10.85
N TRP A 439 14.56 -24.28 -11.82
CA TRP A 439 15.39 -25.38 -12.33
C TRP A 439 16.38 -25.84 -11.25
N SER A 440 16.64 -27.16 -11.20
CA SER A 440 17.43 -27.76 -10.11
C SER A 440 18.88 -28.07 -10.44
N GLY A 441 19.27 -28.09 -11.72
CA GLY A 441 20.62 -28.54 -12.14
C GLY A 441 21.76 -27.55 -11.84
N GLY A 442 21.44 -26.36 -11.32
CA GLY A 442 22.40 -25.32 -10.96
C GLY A 442 22.71 -24.33 -12.07
N THR A 443 23.58 -23.38 -11.76
CA THR A 443 23.92 -22.24 -12.63
C THR A 443 25.43 -22.01 -12.62
N SER A 444 26.06 -21.93 -13.78
CA SER A 444 27.49 -21.62 -13.95
C SER A 444 27.64 -20.32 -14.73
N VAL A 445 28.46 -19.39 -14.22
CA VAL A 445 28.81 -18.14 -14.90
C VAL A 445 30.31 -18.17 -15.16
N SER A 446 30.68 -18.39 -16.42
CA SER A 446 32.08 -18.55 -16.83
C SER A 446 32.67 -17.28 -17.46
N ASP A 447 31.84 -16.40 -18.02
CA ASP A 447 32.26 -15.11 -18.61
C ASP A 447 31.07 -14.16 -18.74
N GLY A 448 31.36 -12.86 -18.86
CA GLY A 448 30.37 -11.78 -18.96
C GLY A 448 29.59 -11.56 -17.65
N THR A 449 28.33 -11.16 -17.78
CA THR A 449 27.45 -10.86 -16.65
C THR A 449 26.16 -11.67 -16.70
N LEU A 450 25.78 -12.26 -15.57
CA LEU A 450 24.44 -12.79 -15.32
C LEU A 450 23.77 -11.93 -14.24
N VAL A 451 22.61 -11.36 -14.55
CA VAL A 451 21.84 -10.50 -13.63
C VAL A 451 20.57 -11.22 -13.19
N GLY A 452 20.26 -11.16 -11.90
CA GLY A 452 19.02 -11.68 -11.33
C GLY A 452 18.31 -10.58 -10.57
N THR A 453 16.99 -10.50 -10.75
CA THR A 453 16.17 -9.41 -10.19
C THR A 453 15.30 -9.83 -9.01
N ASN A 454 15.45 -11.08 -8.56
CA ASN A 454 14.80 -11.66 -7.40
C ASN A 454 15.63 -12.84 -6.87
N GLY A 455 15.30 -13.33 -5.66
CA GLY A 455 16.03 -14.42 -5.00
C GLY A 455 15.92 -15.79 -5.69
N TRP A 456 15.02 -15.94 -6.66
CA TRP A 456 14.74 -17.16 -7.42
C TRP A 456 15.28 -17.09 -8.86
N ALA A 457 15.91 -15.99 -9.26
CA ALA A 457 16.32 -15.75 -10.64
C ALA A 457 17.29 -16.81 -11.18
N PHE A 458 18.03 -17.52 -10.31
CA PHE A 458 19.08 -18.47 -10.72
C PHE A 458 18.73 -19.95 -10.48
N GLY A 459 17.43 -20.25 -10.31
CA GLY A 459 16.96 -21.59 -9.99
C GLY A 459 17.27 -21.98 -8.54
N THR A 460 17.12 -23.25 -8.21
CA THR A 460 17.29 -23.75 -6.83
C THR A 460 18.59 -24.51 -6.60
N GLY A 461 19.36 -24.78 -7.66
CA GLY A 461 20.63 -25.50 -7.59
C GLY A 461 21.82 -24.62 -7.20
N ALA A 462 23.00 -25.22 -7.00
CA ALA A 462 24.22 -24.49 -6.68
C ALA A 462 24.65 -23.53 -7.81
N ILE A 463 25.34 -22.46 -7.44
CA ILE A 463 25.89 -21.45 -8.35
C ILE A 463 27.42 -21.54 -8.35
N ILE A 464 28.02 -21.67 -9.53
CA ILE A 464 29.48 -21.56 -9.75
C ILE A 464 29.73 -20.24 -10.49
N ASN A 465 30.27 -19.24 -9.80
CA ASN A 465 30.54 -17.93 -10.37
C ASN A 465 32.05 -17.70 -10.56
N ASN A 466 32.49 -17.68 -11.82
CA ASN A 466 33.86 -17.36 -12.22
C ASN A 466 33.95 -16.07 -13.07
N ALA A 467 32.85 -15.32 -13.19
CA ALA A 467 32.80 -14.02 -13.87
C ALA A 467 31.95 -13.04 -13.05
N THR A 468 30.93 -12.38 -13.60
CA THR A 468 30.08 -11.46 -12.81
C THR A 468 28.67 -12.00 -12.62
N LEU A 469 28.26 -12.16 -11.36
CA LEU A 469 26.87 -12.42 -10.97
C LEU A 469 26.34 -11.19 -10.22
N ALA A 470 25.28 -10.57 -10.74
CA ALA A 470 24.72 -9.35 -10.19
C ALA A 470 23.28 -9.52 -9.70
N PHE A 471 22.97 -8.84 -8.61
CA PHE A 471 21.68 -8.84 -7.93
C PHE A 471 21.08 -7.43 -7.99
N ASP A 472 20.15 -7.22 -8.91
CA ASP A 472 19.37 -5.98 -9.03
C ASP A 472 18.00 -6.20 -8.37
N ILE A 473 17.98 -6.15 -7.04
CA ILE A 473 16.82 -6.51 -6.21
C ILE A 473 16.12 -5.24 -5.71
N ASN A 474 14.91 -4.98 -6.19
CA ASN A 474 14.10 -3.82 -5.79
C ASN A 474 12.98 -4.13 -4.78
N THR A 475 12.87 -5.38 -4.33
CA THR A 475 11.97 -5.81 -3.24
C THR A 475 12.68 -6.84 -2.37
N ASP A 476 12.52 -6.74 -1.05
CA ASP A 476 13.20 -7.63 -0.10
C ASP A 476 12.99 -9.10 -0.46
N ASP A 477 14.08 -9.86 -0.59
CA ASP A 477 14.03 -11.28 -0.97
C ASP A 477 15.17 -12.08 -0.34
N THR A 478 15.11 -13.40 -0.49
CA THR A 478 16.09 -14.35 0.03
C THR A 478 16.72 -15.17 -1.08
N LEU A 479 18.06 -15.25 -1.09
CA LEU A 479 18.84 -16.16 -1.92
C LEU A 479 19.34 -17.33 -1.06
N ALA A 480 18.93 -18.55 -1.42
CA ALA A 480 19.27 -19.76 -0.68
C ALA A 480 20.35 -20.62 -1.36
N ASN A 481 20.78 -20.28 -2.57
CA ASN A 481 21.71 -21.09 -3.35
C ASN A 481 23.10 -21.17 -2.68
N ASP A 482 23.72 -22.34 -2.75
CA ASP A 482 25.15 -22.47 -2.47
C ASP A 482 25.95 -21.76 -3.57
N ILE A 483 27.02 -21.05 -3.19
CA ILE A 483 27.83 -20.26 -4.13
C ILE A 483 29.30 -20.66 -4.04
N SER A 484 29.95 -20.85 -5.19
CA SER A 484 31.38 -21.14 -5.27
C SER A 484 32.02 -20.40 -6.45
N GLY A 485 33.35 -20.50 -6.58
CA GLY A 485 34.11 -19.87 -7.67
C GLY A 485 34.84 -18.60 -7.26
N SER A 486 35.51 -17.98 -8.21
CA SER A 486 36.43 -16.84 -7.97
C SER A 486 35.97 -15.52 -8.59
N GLY A 487 34.72 -15.44 -9.05
CA GLY A 487 34.16 -14.27 -9.73
C GLY A 487 33.82 -13.08 -8.83
N ILE A 488 33.03 -12.15 -9.37
CA ILE A 488 32.46 -11.00 -8.68
C ILE A 488 30.98 -11.28 -8.39
N LEU A 489 30.57 -11.10 -7.13
CA LEU A 489 29.17 -10.95 -6.74
C LEU A 489 28.88 -9.46 -6.58
N ARG A 490 27.85 -8.93 -7.22
CA ARG A 490 27.51 -7.51 -7.14
C ARG A 490 26.06 -7.34 -6.65
N LYS A 491 25.83 -6.51 -5.64
CA LYS A 491 24.50 -6.23 -5.08
C LYS A 491 24.14 -4.76 -5.31
N ASP A 492 23.29 -4.52 -6.30
CA ASP A 492 23.01 -3.19 -6.88
C ASP A 492 21.61 -2.64 -6.63
N GLY A 493 20.63 -3.52 -6.39
CA GLY A 493 19.26 -3.08 -6.15
C GLY A 493 19.13 -2.39 -4.78
N VAL A 494 18.11 -1.55 -4.62
CA VAL A 494 17.94 -0.74 -3.39
C VAL A 494 17.42 -1.56 -2.19
N ALA A 495 16.78 -2.70 -2.43
CA ALA A 495 16.13 -3.49 -1.37
C ALA A 495 17.11 -4.42 -0.64
N LYS A 496 16.65 -5.06 0.43
CA LYS A 496 17.43 -6.03 1.20
C LYS A 496 17.50 -7.38 0.47
N LEU A 497 18.71 -7.89 0.28
CA LEU A 497 18.92 -9.29 -0.09
C LEU A 497 19.40 -10.07 1.13
N THR A 498 18.66 -11.10 1.54
CA THR A 498 19.09 -12.03 2.59
C THR A 498 19.75 -13.25 1.96
N TYR A 499 21.01 -13.51 2.29
CA TYR A 499 21.73 -14.69 1.84
C TYR A 499 21.79 -15.76 2.93
N THR A 500 21.25 -16.94 2.65
CA THR A 500 21.19 -18.07 3.59
C THR A 500 21.95 -19.31 3.12
N GLY A 501 22.50 -19.31 1.91
CA GLY A 501 23.20 -20.45 1.34
C GLY A 501 24.60 -20.69 1.92
N ASN A 502 25.25 -21.77 1.47
CA ASN A 502 26.65 -22.05 1.77
C ASN A 502 27.57 -21.58 0.62
N GLY A 503 28.27 -20.50 0.90
CA GLY A 503 29.25 -19.85 0.04
C GLY A 503 30.69 -19.97 0.55
N SER A 504 31.00 -20.88 1.48
CA SER A 504 32.32 -20.95 2.10
C SER A 504 33.48 -21.24 1.13
N SER A 505 33.17 -21.81 -0.05
CA SER A 505 34.13 -22.10 -1.12
C SER A 505 34.23 -21.00 -2.17
N PHE A 506 33.44 -19.93 -2.06
CA PHE A 506 33.60 -18.73 -2.87
C PHE A 506 34.88 -18.00 -2.44
N THR A 507 35.75 -17.68 -3.39
CA THR A 507 37.05 -17.03 -3.16
C THR A 507 37.14 -15.66 -3.82
N GLY A 508 36.09 -15.26 -4.53
CA GLY A 508 36.02 -14.01 -5.26
C GLY A 508 35.73 -12.78 -4.40
N THR A 509 35.23 -11.73 -5.05
CA THR A 509 34.88 -10.46 -4.37
C THR A 509 33.38 -10.21 -4.42
N THR A 510 32.79 -9.88 -3.28
CA THR A 510 31.42 -9.38 -3.17
C THR A 510 31.46 -7.86 -3.07
N GLN A 511 30.77 -7.17 -3.97
CA GLN A 511 30.62 -5.72 -4.00
C GLN A 511 29.18 -5.37 -3.63
N VAL A 512 28.99 -4.74 -2.47
CA VAL A 512 27.69 -4.21 -2.06
C VAL A 512 27.66 -2.75 -2.47
N THR A 513 27.07 -2.48 -3.64
CA THR A 513 27.07 -1.15 -4.26
C THR A 513 25.84 -0.34 -3.84
N ASN A 514 24.76 -1.00 -3.42
CA ASN A 514 23.53 -0.34 -2.98
C ASN A 514 22.66 -1.23 -2.07
N GLY A 515 21.76 -0.60 -1.33
CA GLY A 515 20.82 -1.27 -0.44
C GLY A 515 21.51 -2.07 0.67
N ARG A 516 20.86 -3.16 1.11
CA ARG A 516 21.36 -4.01 2.21
C ARG A 516 21.63 -5.44 1.75
N LEU A 517 22.80 -5.98 2.12
CA LEU A 517 23.11 -7.41 2.03
C LEU A 517 23.15 -7.99 3.45
N ALA A 518 22.24 -8.92 3.76
CA ALA A 518 22.19 -9.62 5.05
C ALA A 518 22.68 -11.05 4.89
N ILE A 519 23.87 -11.37 5.40
CA ILE A 519 24.46 -12.71 5.33
C ILE A 519 24.12 -13.48 6.62
N ASN A 520 23.22 -14.45 6.49
CA ASN A 520 22.85 -15.38 7.57
C ASN A 520 23.38 -16.81 7.32
N GLY A 521 23.90 -17.08 6.12
CA GLY A 521 24.63 -18.30 5.77
C GLY A 521 26.15 -18.16 5.96
N SER A 522 26.92 -18.72 5.04
CA SER A 522 28.39 -18.54 4.99
C SER A 522 28.79 -17.97 3.62
N LEU A 523 29.66 -16.97 3.53
CA LEU A 523 30.12 -16.42 2.25
C LEU A 523 31.62 -16.12 2.31
N GLY A 524 32.43 -16.89 1.60
CA GLY A 524 33.89 -16.69 1.58
C GLY A 524 34.34 -15.47 0.76
N GLY A 525 35.63 -15.43 0.45
CA GLY A 525 36.22 -14.38 -0.38
C GLY A 525 36.43 -13.06 0.35
N SER A 526 36.32 -11.95 -0.36
CA SER A 526 36.35 -10.61 0.23
C SER A 526 35.03 -9.88 -0.03
N ILE A 527 34.64 -9.00 0.89
CA ILE A 527 33.45 -8.15 0.76
C ILE A 527 33.89 -6.69 0.82
N VAL A 528 33.41 -5.89 -0.13
CA VAL A 528 33.61 -4.45 -0.19
C VAL A 528 32.24 -3.77 -0.20
N VAL A 529 32.02 -2.87 0.75
CA VAL A 529 30.76 -2.12 0.89
C VAL A 529 30.99 -0.69 0.41
N ALA A 530 30.21 -0.24 -0.57
CA ALA A 530 30.28 1.11 -1.14
C ALA A 530 29.44 2.10 -0.33
N ASP A 531 29.66 3.40 -0.60
CA ASP A 531 28.94 4.51 0.03
C ASP A 531 27.41 4.32 -0.02
N GLY A 532 26.74 4.59 1.11
CA GLY A 532 25.30 4.42 1.29
C GLY A 532 24.80 2.97 1.40
N ALA A 533 25.65 1.96 1.15
CA ALA A 533 25.26 0.56 1.24
C ALA A 533 25.47 -0.01 2.66
N THR A 534 24.77 -1.11 2.94
CA THR A 534 24.82 -1.79 4.25
C THR A 534 25.15 -3.28 4.11
N VAL A 535 26.07 -3.78 4.93
CA VAL A 535 26.24 -5.22 5.15
C VAL A 535 25.78 -5.59 6.56
N SER A 536 25.16 -6.75 6.71
CA SER A 536 24.54 -7.18 7.98
C SER A 536 24.40 -8.69 8.09
N GLY A 537 23.78 -9.16 9.19
CA GLY A 537 23.43 -10.56 9.41
C GLY A 537 24.30 -11.22 10.48
N SER A 538 24.03 -12.50 10.74
CA SER A 538 24.68 -13.30 11.80
C SER A 538 25.50 -14.48 11.28
N GLY A 539 25.86 -14.46 10.00
CA GLY A 539 26.57 -15.53 9.31
C GLY A 539 28.09 -15.48 9.49
N THR A 540 28.79 -16.26 8.65
CA THR A 540 30.26 -16.21 8.52
C THR A 540 30.63 -15.63 7.16
N ILE A 541 31.43 -14.58 7.13
CA ILE A 541 31.95 -13.96 5.91
C ILE A 541 33.47 -14.12 5.82
N GLY A 542 34.05 -13.92 4.65
CA GLY A 542 35.49 -13.76 4.47
C GLY A 542 35.98 -12.38 4.93
N SER A 543 37.05 -11.85 4.33
CA SER A 543 37.57 -10.52 4.72
C SER A 543 36.58 -9.41 4.35
N LEU A 544 36.46 -8.37 5.18
CA LEU A 544 35.48 -7.30 5.00
C LEU A 544 36.14 -5.92 4.98
N THR A 545 35.82 -5.11 3.98
CA THR A 545 36.16 -3.67 3.90
C THR A 545 34.89 -2.83 3.82
N VAL A 546 34.73 -1.90 4.75
CA VAL A 546 33.59 -0.99 4.85
C VAL A 546 34.08 0.43 4.52
N ALA A 547 33.66 0.96 3.37
CA ALA A 547 34.10 2.26 2.87
C ALA A 547 33.43 3.42 3.64
N SER A 548 33.92 4.64 3.41
CA SER A 548 33.31 5.86 3.95
C SER A 548 31.84 5.98 3.53
N GLY A 549 30.97 6.39 4.45
CA GLY A 549 29.53 6.54 4.23
C GLY A 549 28.75 5.22 4.16
N SER A 550 29.41 4.08 4.36
CA SER A 550 28.77 2.75 4.38
C SER A 550 28.60 2.19 5.79
N THR A 551 27.68 1.24 5.95
CA THR A 551 27.27 0.72 7.25
C THR A 551 27.53 -0.78 7.40
N LEU A 552 28.09 -1.17 8.55
CA LEU A 552 28.15 -2.53 9.04
C LEU A 552 27.19 -2.67 10.22
N ALA A 553 26.17 -3.52 10.08
CA ALA A 553 25.14 -3.76 11.08
C ALA A 553 25.04 -5.27 11.37
N PRO A 554 25.95 -5.85 12.17
CA PRO A 554 25.93 -7.26 12.55
C PRO A 554 24.63 -7.66 13.24
N GLY A 555 24.29 -8.93 13.16
CA GLY A 555 23.16 -9.52 13.88
C GLY A 555 21.82 -9.48 13.14
N ASN A 556 20.80 -10.00 13.83
CA ASN A 556 19.37 -9.85 13.55
C ASN A 556 18.66 -9.43 14.86
N SER A 557 19.34 -8.63 15.69
CA SER A 557 18.86 -8.07 16.96
C SER A 557 18.61 -9.09 18.09
N ILE A 558 19.61 -9.68 18.77
CA ILE A 558 21.08 -9.50 18.81
C ILE A 558 21.78 -10.70 18.15
N GLY A 559 22.97 -10.53 17.54
CA GLY A 559 23.75 -11.66 17.02
C GLY A 559 25.22 -11.40 16.68
N THR A 560 25.92 -12.47 16.28
CA THR A 560 27.35 -12.40 15.93
C THR A 560 27.56 -12.53 14.42
N LEU A 561 28.24 -11.56 13.80
CA LEU A 561 28.81 -11.71 12.46
C LEU A 561 30.27 -12.16 12.59
N ARG A 562 30.62 -13.28 11.94
CA ARG A 562 31.99 -13.81 11.96
C ARG A 562 32.73 -13.39 10.70
N VAL A 563 33.89 -12.75 10.84
CA VAL A 563 34.80 -12.37 9.75
C VAL A 563 35.98 -13.33 9.77
N ASN A 564 35.99 -14.31 8.85
CA ASN A 564 37.08 -15.27 8.71
C ASN A 564 38.19 -14.70 7.80
N GLY A 565 38.88 -13.69 8.31
CA GLY A 565 39.86 -12.88 7.60
C GLY A 565 40.05 -11.54 8.29
N ASP A 566 40.55 -10.55 7.57
CA ASP A 566 40.75 -9.20 8.12
C ASP A 566 39.47 -8.35 8.00
N LEU A 567 39.28 -7.45 8.97
CA LEU A 567 38.27 -6.41 8.94
C LEU A 567 38.94 -5.04 8.76
N THR A 568 38.47 -4.25 7.80
CA THR A 568 38.88 -2.85 7.63
C THR A 568 37.65 -1.94 7.64
N LEU A 569 37.55 -1.08 8.66
CA LEU A 569 36.58 0.01 8.72
C LEU A 569 37.33 1.31 8.41
N THR A 570 36.96 1.97 7.31
CA THR A 570 37.61 3.22 6.89
C THR A 570 36.98 4.44 7.57
N ASN A 571 37.65 5.59 7.51
CA ASN A 571 37.12 6.83 8.07
C ASN A 571 35.77 7.18 7.45
N GLY A 572 34.76 7.44 8.29
CA GLY A 572 33.38 7.69 7.89
C GLY A 572 32.53 6.44 7.67
N ALA A 573 33.08 5.23 7.84
CA ALA A 573 32.27 4.02 7.98
C ALA A 573 31.50 4.03 9.31
N ILE A 574 30.32 3.40 9.34
CA ILE A 574 29.46 3.30 10.53
C ILE A 574 29.37 1.84 10.96
N TYR A 575 29.71 1.56 12.21
CA TYR A 575 29.38 0.30 12.88
C TYR A 575 28.13 0.51 13.74
N GLU A 576 27.00 -0.06 13.31
CA GLU A 576 25.77 -0.11 14.10
C GLU A 576 25.81 -1.31 15.05
N VAL A 577 25.54 -1.06 16.34
CA VAL A 577 25.53 -2.09 17.38
C VAL A 577 24.25 -2.04 18.20
N GLU A 578 23.60 -3.19 18.37
CA GLU A 578 22.51 -3.37 19.33
C GLU A 578 23.00 -4.08 20.58
N VAL A 579 22.52 -3.67 21.75
CA VAL A 579 22.89 -4.25 23.03
C VAL A 579 21.66 -4.57 23.87
N ASN A 580 21.74 -5.67 24.63
CA ASN A 580 20.65 -6.14 25.48
C ASN A 580 20.64 -5.32 26.78
N PRO A 581 19.51 -4.73 27.18
CA PRO A 581 19.43 -3.96 28.41
C PRO A 581 19.53 -4.80 29.69
N GLU A 582 19.05 -6.05 29.67
CA GLU A 582 18.98 -6.93 30.83
C GLU A 582 20.25 -7.77 31.03
N THR A 583 20.98 -8.03 29.93
CA THR A 583 22.19 -8.85 29.90
C THR A 583 23.39 -8.05 29.41
N THR A 584 24.54 -8.71 29.23
CA THR A 584 25.72 -8.12 28.56
C THR A 584 25.84 -8.60 27.12
N GLU A 585 24.77 -9.17 26.56
CA GLU A 585 24.74 -9.56 25.15
C GLU A 585 24.71 -8.33 24.26
N SER A 586 25.42 -8.41 23.15
CA SER A 586 25.51 -7.36 22.15
C SER A 586 25.69 -7.97 20.78
N ASP A 587 25.36 -7.19 19.76
CA ASP A 587 25.88 -7.46 18.44
C ASP A 587 27.41 -7.49 18.53
N LEU A 588 27.97 -8.53 17.89
CA LEU A 588 29.39 -8.82 17.97
C LEU A 588 29.94 -9.03 16.57
N ILE A 589 31.03 -8.33 16.27
CA ILE A 589 31.90 -8.67 15.15
C ILE A 589 33.03 -9.54 15.69
N ALA A 590 33.07 -10.80 15.28
CA ALA A 590 34.14 -11.73 15.65
C ALA A 590 35.08 -11.95 14.47
N VAL A 591 36.31 -11.43 14.56
CA VAL A 591 37.32 -11.41 13.48
C VAL A 591 38.43 -12.42 13.78
N THR A 592 38.76 -13.30 12.84
CA THR A 592 39.90 -14.24 12.99
C THR A 592 41.24 -13.63 12.57
N GLY A 593 41.20 -12.58 11.73
CA GLY A 593 42.36 -11.78 11.34
C GLY A 593 42.57 -10.55 12.21
N THR A 594 43.12 -9.50 11.60
CA THR A 594 43.33 -8.18 12.22
C THR A 594 42.09 -7.31 11.98
N ALA A 595 41.68 -6.52 12.98
CA ALA A 595 40.66 -5.48 12.80
C ALA A 595 41.32 -4.09 12.74
N THR A 596 41.20 -3.41 11.60
CA THR A 596 41.69 -2.03 11.38
C THR A 596 40.51 -1.05 11.46
N LEU A 597 40.54 -0.12 12.42
CA LEU A 597 39.35 0.70 12.77
C LEU A 597 39.30 2.11 12.16
N GLY A 598 40.38 2.58 11.53
CA GLY A 598 40.41 3.72 10.60
C GLY A 598 39.62 5.00 10.96
N ASP A 599 39.39 5.31 12.24
CA ASP A 599 38.50 6.38 12.72
C ASP A 599 37.02 6.25 12.29
N ALA A 600 36.55 5.03 12.01
CA ALA A 600 35.14 4.73 11.82
C ALA A 600 34.30 5.12 13.06
N SER A 601 33.01 5.34 12.87
CA SER A 601 32.10 5.70 13.97
C SER A 601 31.32 4.48 14.47
N VAL A 602 31.04 4.44 15.78
CA VAL A 602 30.11 3.48 16.39
C VAL A 602 28.78 4.19 16.64
N LEU A 603 27.70 3.62 16.14
CA LEU A 603 26.33 4.03 16.43
C LEU A 603 25.67 2.97 17.30
N HIS A 604 25.42 3.30 18.56
CA HIS A 604 24.61 2.47 19.43
C HIS A 604 23.14 2.63 19.07
N VAL A 605 22.57 1.55 18.55
CA VAL A 605 21.18 1.41 18.16
C VAL A 605 20.43 0.84 19.39
N GLY A 606 20.59 -0.39 19.84
CA GLY A 606 20.05 -0.85 21.14
C GLY A 606 18.54 -1.18 21.20
N GLN A 607 18.16 -2.18 21.98
CA GLN A 607 16.76 -2.59 22.20
C GLN A 607 16.09 -1.76 23.30
N ASN A 608 14.75 -1.69 23.29
CA ASN A 608 14.00 -1.10 24.40
C ASN A 608 14.14 -1.97 25.66
N GLY A 609 14.48 -1.37 26.80
CA GLY A 609 14.48 -2.05 28.11
C GLY A 609 15.48 -1.42 29.08
N ASP A 610 15.41 -1.79 30.36
CA ASP A 610 16.15 -1.17 31.47
C ASP A 610 17.65 -1.45 31.42
N TYR A 611 18.41 -0.63 30.69
CA TYR A 611 19.86 -0.69 30.65
C TYR A 611 20.44 -0.49 32.04
N ARG A 612 21.23 -1.47 32.50
CA ARG A 612 22.01 -1.28 33.72
C ARG A 612 23.07 -0.22 33.44
N ILE A 613 23.00 0.89 34.16
CA ILE A 613 23.97 1.97 34.06
C ILE A 613 25.36 1.40 34.33
N ALA A 614 26.31 1.72 33.45
CA ALA A 614 27.67 1.19 33.40
C ALA A 614 27.82 -0.28 32.95
N SER A 615 26.81 -0.89 32.32
CA SER A 615 26.96 -2.16 31.60
C SER A 615 28.04 -2.06 30.53
N THR A 616 28.90 -3.07 30.46
CA THR A 616 29.97 -3.20 29.47
C THR A 616 29.64 -4.34 28.51
N TYR A 617 29.61 -4.03 27.23
CA TYR A 617 29.28 -4.94 26.12
C TYR A 617 30.52 -5.17 25.25
N THR A 618 30.82 -6.42 24.89
CA THR A 618 31.92 -6.69 23.94
C THR A 618 31.37 -6.63 22.52
N ILE A 619 31.76 -5.61 21.77
CA ILE A 619 31.17 -5.31 20.45
C ILE A 619 32.07 -5.78 19.30
N LEU A 620 33.36 -5.99 19.55
CA LEU A 620 34.30 -6.49 18.54
C LEU A 620 35.39 -7.32 19.21
N THR A 621 35.73 -8.46 18.60
CA THR A 621 36.93 -9.25 18.94
C THR A 621 37.77 -9.51 17.69
N ALA A 622 39.10 -9.53 17.82
CA ALA A 622 40.03 -9.83 16.73
C ALA A 622 41.19 -10.71 17.22
N ASP A 623 41.31 -11.93 16.68
CA ASP A 623 42.29 -12.93 17.14
C ASP A 623 43.74 -12.48 16.89
N ASN A 624 44.00 -11.79 15.76
CA ASN A 624 45.33 -11.25 15.45
C ASN A 624 45.52 -9.78 15.83
N GLY A 625 44.58 -9.24 16.62
CA GLY A 625 44.69 -7.93 17.25
C GLY A 625 43.95 -6.79 16.53
N ILE A 626 43.92 -5.63 17.20
CA ILE A 626 43.24 -4.42 16.74
C ILE A 626 44.28 -3.34 16.41
N SER A 627 44.11 -2.71 15.24
CA SER A 627 44.93 -1.58 14.77
C SER A 627 44.08 -0.31 14.64
N GLY A 628 44.53 0.78 15.28
CA GLY A 628 43.79 2.04 15.35
C GLY A 628 42.63 2.02 16.35
N THR A 629 41.81 3.06 16.32
CA THR A 629 40.63 3.24 17.19
C THR A 629 39.42 3.65 16.36
N PHE A 630 38.23 3.57 16.98
CA PHE A 630 37.05 4.26 16.43
C PHE A 630 37.18 5.76 16.72
N GLY A 631 36.61 6.60 15.85
CA GLY A 631 36.65 8.05 15.98
C GLY A 631 35.56 8.57 16.92
N ALA A 632 34.30 8.49 16.49
CA ALA A 632 33.14 8.91 17.28
C ALA A 632 32.34 7.71 17.76
N VAL A 633 31.77 7.81 18.96
CA VAL A 633 30.74 6.90 19.46
C VAL A 633 29.52 7.73 19.83
N THR A 634 28.37 7.34 19.31
CA THR A 634 27.11 8.04 19.57
C THR A 634 26.04 7.05 19.96
N SER A 635 25.12 7.48 20.81
CA SER A 635 23.90 6.74 21.11
C SER A 635 22.69 7.53 20.62
N ARG A 636 21.67 6.83 20.13
CA ARG A 636 20.39 7.46 19.80
C ARG A 636 19.61 7.95 21.04
N TYR A 637 19.96 7.46 22.23
CA TYR A 637 19.34 7.85 23.48
C TYR A 637 19.74 9.27 23.90
N ALA A 638 18.79 10.04 24.44
CA ALA A 638 18.99 11.44 24.83
C ALA A 638 19.86 11.57 26.09
N PHE A 639 19.80 10.58 26.98
CA PHE A 639 20.34 10.66 28.34
C PHE A 639 21.48 9.67 28.60
N LEU A 640 21.92 8.92 27.58
CA LEU A 640 23.02 7.98 27.68
C LEU A 640 24.18 8.39 26.77
N ASP A 641 25.38 8.41 27.32
CA ASP A 641 26.62 8.44 26.57
C ASP A 641 27.13 7.02 26.39
N ALA A 642 27.65 6.72 25.20
CA ALA A 642 28.35 5.50 24.93
C ALA A 642 29.86 5.79 24.97
N ASN A 643 30.62 4.97 25.71
CA ASN A 643 32.07 5.07 25.82
C ASN A 643 32.72 3.79 25.33
N LEU A 644 33.86 3.88 24.65
CA LEU A 644 34.57 2.72 24.12
C LEU A 644 35.80 2.37 24.97
N GLY A 645 35.97 1.08 25.26
CA GLY A 645 37.15 0.51 25.90
C GLY A 645 37.92 -0.38 24.93
N TYR A 646 39.25 -0.45 25.10
CA TYR A 646 40.14 -1.20 24.21
C TYR A 646 41.06 -2.15 24.97
N THR A 647 41.22 -3.34 24.43
CA THR A 647 42.32 -4.27 24.74
C THR A 647 43.08 -4.58 23.45
N ALA A 648 44.13 -5.41 23.51
CA ALA A 648 44.86 -5.84 22.31
C ALA A 648 43.95 -6.56 21.29
N ASN A 649 42.88 -7.23 21.76
CA ASN A 649 42.07 -8.14 20.95
C ASN A 649 40.56 -7.89 21.03
N ALA A 650 40.10 -6.87 21.75
CA ALA A 650 38.67 -6.58 21.90
C ALA A 650 38.37 -5.09 22.07
N VAL A 651 37.20 -4.68 21.55
CA VAL A 651 36.56 -3.39 21.84
C VAL A 651 35.32 -3.64 22.67
N THR A 652 35.18 -2.89 23.77
CA THR A 652 33.97 -2.87 24.58
C THR A 652 33.25 -1.54 24.46
N MET A 653 31.93 -1.54 24.63
CA MET A 653 31.11 -0.34 24.75
C MET A 653 30.46 -0.32 26.13
N GLN A 654 30.56 0.81 26.82
CA GLN A 654 29.88 1.06 28.07
C GLN A 654 28.82 2.15 27.88
N LEU A 655 27.59 1.88 28.33
CA LEU A 655 26.53 2.89 28.37
C LEU A 655 26.49 3.52 29.75
N ALA A 656 26.66 4.84 29.81
CA ALA A 656 26.62 5.62 31.04
C ALA A 656 25.55 6.71 30.94
N ARG A 657 24.93 7.05 32.07
CA ARG A 657 24.07 8.23 32.17
C ARG A 657 24.93 9.48 31.91
N ASN A 658 24.53 10.30 30.94
CA ASN A 658 25.18 11.57 30.67
C ASN A 658 24.78 12.65 31.69
N ASP A 659 25.37 13.85 31.60
CA ASP A 659 25.14 14.97 32.52
C ASP A 659 23.91 15.84 32.17
N ILE A 660 23.18 15.49 31.10
CA ILE A 660 21.94 16.16 30.71
C ILE A 660 20.83 15.81 31.69
N THR A 661 20.41 16.77 32.52
CA THR A 661 19.25 16.58 33.42
C THR A 661 17.94 16.43 32.64
N PHE A 662 16.99 15.63 33.14
CA PHE A 662 15.69 15.44 32.48
C PHE A 662 14.95 16.76 32.25
N ALA A 663 15.00 17.68 33.22
CA ALA A 663 14.32 18.97 33.12
C ALA A 663 14.92 19.90 32.06
N SER A 664 16.18 19.70 31.64
CA SER A 664 16.83 20.58 30.65
C SER A 664 16.28 20.43 29.23
N VAL A 665 15.62 19.30 28.92
CA VAL A 665 14.99 19.07 27.60
C VAL A 665 13.48 19.34 27.61
N ALA A 666 12.93 19.73 28.77
CA ALA A 666 11.53 20.13 28.92
C ALA A 666 11.31 21.54 28.35
N THR A 667 10.12 21.76 27.80
CA THR A 667 9.72 23.04 27.19
C THR A 667 8.58 23.74 27.90
N THR A 668 7.81 23.01 28.72
CA THR A 668 6.71 23.56 29.53
C THR A 668 6.99 23.44 31.02
N ALA A 669 6.28 24.23 31.83
CA ALA A 669 6.40 24.17 33.29
C ALA A 669 5.97 22.80 33.84
N ASN A 670 4.89 22.21 33.32
CA ASN A 670 4.43 20.88 33.71
C ASN A 670 5.44 19.79 33.33
N GLN A 671 6.03 19.86 32.13
CA GLN A 671 7.10 18.94 31.73
C GLN A 671 8.30 19.05 32.66
N SER A 672 8.74 20.27 32.98
CA SER A 672 9.89 20.49 33.87
C SER A 672 9.60 20.00 35.29
N ALA A 673 8.39 20.22 35.81
CA ALA A 673 7.98 19.74 37.12
C ALA A 673 7.98 18.19 37.19
N ALA A 674 7.39 17.53 36.18
CA ALA A 674 7.38 16.08 36.08
C ALA A 674 8.81 15.53 35.93
N ALA A 675 9.62 16.13 35.05
CA ALA A 675 11.01 15.73 34.81
C ALA A 675 11.86 15.81 36.08
N ASN A 676 11.75 16.89 36.86
CA ASN A 676 12.47 17.03 38.14
C ASN A 676 12.00 16.01 39.18
N ALA A 677 10.69 15.71 39.22
CA ALA A 677 10.15 14.69 40.11
C ALA A 677 10.69 13.30 39.75
N VAL A 678 10.71 12.95 38.45
CA VAL A 678 11.30 11.70 37.96
C VAL A 678 12.80 11.64 38.25
N GLU A 679 13.55 12.71 38.02
CA GLU A 679 14.99 12.77 38.32
C GLU A 679 15.26 12.48 39.80
N SER A 680 14.40 12.98 40.71
CA SER A 680 14.54 12.75 42.16
C SER A 680 14.38 11.30 42.61
N LEU A 681 13.75 10.44 41.79
CA LEU A 681 13.61 9.01 42.07
C LEU A 681 14.95 8.27 41.98
N GLY A 682 15.88 8.79 41.17
CA GLY A 682 17.21 8.23 40.98
C GLY A 682 17.25 6.87 40.28
N THR A 683 18.48 6.42 40.04
CA THR A 683 18.79 5.18 39.32
C THR A 683 18.24 3.94 40.03
N GLY A 684 17.58 3.04 39.30
CA GLY A 684 16.99 1.82 39.84
C GLY A 684 15.48 1.92 40.11
N ASN A 685 14.89 3.11 40.01
CA ASN A 685 13.44 3.27 39.94
C ASN A 685 12.95 3.06 38.49
N ALA A 686 11.84 2.33 38.31
CA ALA A 686 11.31 1.99 36.98
C ALA A 686 10.93 3.23 36.14
N VAL A 687 10.38 4.28 36.76
CA VAL A 687 10.02 5.53 36.04
C VAL A 687 11.27 6.30 35.63
N TYR A 688 12.27 6.39 36.51
CA TYR A 688 13.56 7.01 36.18
C TYR A 688 14.24 6.28 35.01
N ASN A 689 14.32 4.96 35.08
CA ASN A 689 14.98 4.14 34.05
C ASN A 689 14.28 4.31 32.70
N ALA A 690 12.94 4.22 32.67
CA ALA A 690 12.16 4.40 31.45
C ALA A 690 12.40 5.75 30.77
N VAL A 691 12.56 6.83 31.54
CA VAL A 691 12.89 8.17 31.00
C VAL A 691 14.35 8.26 30.56
N ALA A 692 15.29 7.68 31.30
CA ALA A 692 16.72 7.71 30.98
C ALA A 692 17.07 7.03 29.64
N MET A 693 16.14 6.30 29.04
CA MET A 693 16.34 5.51 27.82
C MET A 693 15.47 6.03 26.67
N LEU A 694 15.01 7.27 26.76
CA LEU A 694 14.25 7.88 25.67
C LEU A 694 15.20 8.32 24.56
N ASP A 695 14.80 8.03 23.32
CA ASP A 695 15.46 8.53 22.11
C ASP A 695 15.45 10.06 22.07
N ARG A 696 16.43 10.65 21.40
CA ARG A 696 16.45 12.09 21.12
C ARG A 696 15.14 12.51 20.45
N GLY A 697 14.36 13.37 21.12
CA GLY A 697 13.07 13.88 20.66
C GLY A 697 11.84 13.28 21.35
N ALA A 698 11.96 12.13 22.02
CA ALA A 698 10.88 11.53 22.79
C ALA A 698 10.59 12.15 24.20
N PRO A 699 11.54 12.79 24.91
CA PRO A 699 11.34 13.20 26.31
C PRO A 699 10.14 14.10 26.60
N GLN A 700 9.83 15.05 25.72
CA GLN A 700 8.75 16.03 25.95
C GLN A 700 7.38 15.35 26.09
N ASN A 701 7.06 14.44 25.18
CA ASN A 701 5.82 13.66 25.22
C ASN A 701 5.77 12.72 26.44
N ALA A 702 6.93 12.21 26.87
CA ALA A 702 7.00 11.39 28.07
C ALA A 702 6.68 12.18 29.34
N PHE A 703 7.26 13.38 29.48
CA PHE A 703 6.97 14.24 30.63
C PHE A 703 5.53 14.73 30.65
N ASP A 704 4.93 14.95 29.48
CA ASP A 704 3.51 15.25 29.36
C ASP A 704 2.64 14.10 29.91
N ALA A 705 2.91 12.85 29.52
CA ALA A 705 2.20 11.66 30.00
C ALA A 705 2.39 11.41 31.51
N LEU A 706 3.57 11.77 32.03
CA LEU A 706 3.94 11.62 33.43
C LEU A 706 3.47 12.79 34.32
N SER A 707 3.06 13.93 33.75
CA SER A 707 2.74 15.14 34.51
C SER A 707 1.57 14.95 35.48
N GLY A 708 0.50 14.26 35.06
CA GLY A 708 -0.75 14.19 35.82
C GLY A 708 -1.60 15.45 35.75
N GLU A 709 -1.39 16.33 34.76
CA GLU A 709 -2.10 17.62 34.65
C GLU A 709 -3.63 17.50 34.58
N GLY A 710 -4.15 16.35 34.17
CA GLY A 710 -5.60 16.10 34.13
C GLY A 710 -6.30 16.21 35.49
N TYR A 711 -5.62 15.86 36.58
CA TYR A 711 -6.18 16.04 37.93
C TYR A 711 -6.41 17.51 38.30
N ALA A 712 -5.56 18.42 37.80
CA ALA A 712 -5.76 19.85 37.99
C ALA A 712 -6.94 20.35 37.14
N SER A 713 -7.08 19.89 35.90
CA SER A 713 -8.17 20.28 34.99
C SER A 713 -9.57 19.92 35.52
N LEU A 714 -9.70 18.86 36.33
CA LEU A 714 -10.97 18.45 36.95
C LEU A 714 -11.62 19.56 37.79
N ALA A 715 -10.84 20.33 38.55
CA ALA A 715 -11.36 21.41 39.39
C ALA A 715 -12.00 22.53 38.57
N GLY A 716 -11.42 22.82 37.39
CA GLY A 716 -11.99 23.75 36.43
C GLY A 716 -13.30 23.24 35.84
N ALA A 717 -13.38 21.94 35.50
CA ALA A 717 -14.60 21.31 35.01
C ALA A 717 -15.74 21.34 36.05
N MET A 718 -15.45 21.00 37.31
CA MET A 718 -16.41 21.08 38.42
C MET A 718 -16.95 22.50 38.62
N THR A 719 -16.07 23.50 38.56
CA THR A 719 -16.45 24.91 38.71
C THR A 719 -17.40 25.37 37.60
N ARG A 720 -17.18 24.92 36.35
CA ARG A 720 -18.11 25.16 35.22
C ARG A 720 -19.45 24.44 35.41
N GLY A 721 -19.42 23.18 35.85
CA GLY A 721 -20.64 22.41 36.16
C GLY A 721 -21.53 23.13 37.18
N ALA A 722 -20.95 23.66 38.25
CA ALA A 722 -21.69 24.44 39.26
C ALA A 722 -22.36 25.70 38.67
N LEU A 723 -21.69 26.40 37.75
CA LEU A 723 -22.28 27.56 37.07
C LEU A 723 -23.51 27.20 36.24
N THR A 724 -23.52 26.06 35.55
CA THR A 724 -24.70 25.59 34.79
C THR A 724 -25.93 25.43 35.69
N VAL A 725 -25.74 24.91 36.91
CA VAL A 725 -26.82 24.70 37.89
C VAL A 725 -27.37 26.04 38.39
N SER A 726 -26.51 26.93 38.88
CA SER A 726 -26.96 28.24 39.37
C SER A 726 -27.55 29.12 38.26
N ASP A 727 -27.06 29.00 37.02
CA ASP A 727 -27.65 29.62 35.84
C ASP A 727 -29.10 29.15 35.65
N THR A 728 -29.31 27.83 35.67
CA THR A 728 -30.63 27.19 35.53
C THR A 728 -31.59 27.61 36.64
N VAL A 729 -31.13 27.58 37.90
CA VAL A 729 -31.95 27.94 39.06
C VAL A 729 -32.29 29.44 39.06
N THR A 730 -31.35 30.30 38.68
CA THR A 730 -31.61 31.75 38.54
C THR A 730 -32.64 32.01 37.44
N GLU A 731 -32.55 31.30 36.31
CA GLU A 731 -33.52 31.39 35.21
C GLU A 731 -34.91 30.89 35.63
N HIS A 732 -34.99 29.89 36.49
CA HIS A 732 -36.25 29.41 37.03
C HIS A 732 -36.86 30.41 38.02
N ALA A 733 -36.08 30.84 39.02
CA ALA A 733 -36.49 31.75 40.09
C ALA A 733 -37.07 33.08 39.56
N ARG A 734 -36.56 33.61 38.44
CA ARG A 734 -37.09 34.85 37.83
C ARG A 734 -38.50 34.69 37.25
N THR A 735 -38.91 33.46 36.91
CA THR A 735 -40.17 33.17 36.22
C THR A 735 -41.32 32.72 37.12
N THR A 736 -41.07 32.45 38.42
CA THR A 736 -42.08 31.92 39.35
C THR A 736 -42.37 32.89 40.51
N HIS A 737 -43.67 33.10 40.76
CA HIS A 737 -44.20 33.93 41.87
C HIS A 737 -45.29 33.19 42.67
N ASP A 738 -45.61 31.96 42.27
CA ASP A 738 -46.68 31.13 42.82
C ASP A 738 -46.09 29.83 43.43
N ASP A 739 -46.93 29.01 44.02
CA ASP A 739 -46.56 27.65 44.45
C ASP A 739 -46.40 26.75 43.21
N ASN A 740 -45.19 26.21 43.01
CA ASN A 740 -44.84 25.49 41.77
C ASN A 740 -43.99 24.23 42.05
N VAL A 741 -44.20 23.18 41.27
CA VAL A 741 -43.23 22.09 41.10
C VAL A 741 -42.62 22.20 39.71
N TRP A 742 -41.31 22.04 39.62
CA TRP A 742 -40.59 22.14 38.35
C TRP A 742 -39.55 21.06 38.18
N LEU A 743 -39.38 20.63 36.93
CA LEU A 743 -38.35 19.71 36.47
C LEU A 743 -37.54 20.39 35.37
N ASN A 744 -36.22 20.39 35.49
CA ASN A 744 -35.29 20.78 34.44
C ASN A 744 -34.41 19.59 34.09
N VAL A 745 -34.31 19.27 32.80
CA VAL A 745 -33.30 18.32 32.29
C VAL A 745 -32.36 19.09 31.38
N TYR A 746 -31.07 18.81 31.48
CA TYR A 746 -30.05 19.54 30.73
C TYR A 746 -28.93 18.62 30.23
N GLY A 747 -28.28 19.06 29.16
CA GLY A 747 -27.07 18.45 28.64
C GLY A 747 -26.18 19.50 27.99
N GLY A 748 -24.87 19.35 28.15
CA GLY A 748 -23.90 20.33 27.67
C GLY A 748 -22.54 19.75 27.30
N ARG A 749 -21.82 20.51 26.47
CA ARG A 749 -20.43 20.29 26.10
C ARG A 749 -19.64 21.57 26.38
N HIS A 750 -18.49 21.40 26.99
CA HIS A 750 -17.61 22.45 27.46
C HIS A 750 -16.21 22.17 26.92
N ASP A 751 -15.71 23.02 26.04
CA ASP A 751 -14.37 22.92 25.48
C ASP A 751 -13.51 24.06 26.06
N ALA A 752 -12.35 23.75 26.62
CA ALA A 752 -11.42 24.73 27.16
C ALA A 752 -10.02 24.51 26.55
N ASN A 753 -9.51 25.52 25.86
CA ASN A 753 -8.18 25.50 25.26
C ASN A 753 -7.11 25.59 26.34
N GLY A 754 -6.06 24.79 26.20
CA GLY A 754 -4.86 24.87 27.01
C GLY A 754 -4.11 26.19 26.84
N ALA A 755 -3.37 26.58 27.87
CA ALA A 755 -2.51 27.76 27.85
C ALA A 755 -1.22 27.48 28.62
N ASN A 756 -0.11 28.14 28.25
CA ASN A 756 1.19 27.99 28.92
C ASN A 756 1.68 26.52 29.01
N GLY A 757 1.38 25.71 27.99
CA GLY A 757 1.85 24.32 27.89
C GLY A 757 0.94 23.26 28.53
N THR A 758 -0.25 23.64 29.00
CA THR A 758 -1.31 22.68 29.38
C THR A 758 -2.06 22.19 28.14
N ALA A 759 -2.63 20.99 28.21
CA ALA A 759 -3.53 20.48 27.18
C ALA A 759 -4.93 21.15 27.18
N ASP A 760 -5.65 20.93 26.07
CA ASP A 760 -7.08 21.23 25.97
C ASP A 760 -7.90 20.23 26.81
N THR A 761 -8.97 20.70 27.42
CA THR A 761 -9.89 19.86 28.22
C THR A 761 -11.30 19.95 27.65
N ASP A 762 -11.88 18.79 27.37
CA ASP A 762 -13.27 18.62 27.01
C ASP A 762 -14.04 18.10 28.22
N TYR A 763 -15.21 18.69 28.50
CA TYR A 763 -16.12 18.21 29.53
C TYR A 763 -17.54 18.11 28.97
N ARG A 764 -18.16 16.94 29.09
CA ARG A 764 -19.56 16.71 28.74
C ARG A 764 -20.35 16.46 30.01
N SER A 765 -21.53 17.04 30.13
CA SER A 765 -22.39 16.85 31.29
C SER A 765 -23.84 16.66 30.89
N ASN A 766 -24.56 15.86 31.66
CA ASN A 766 -26.01 15.72 31.54
C ASN A 766 -26.62 15.45 32.92
N GLY A 767 -27.79 16.01 33.17
CA GLY A 767 -28.40 15.91 34.50
C GLY A 767 -29.83 16.40 34.54
N PHE A 768 -30.40 16.33 35.73
CA PHE A 768 -31.73 16.86 36.02
C PHE A 768 -31.78 17.54 37.38
N LEU A 769 -32.67 18.53 37.49
CA LEU A 769 -33.02 19.23 38.71
C LEU A 769 -34.53 19.14 38.90
N LEU A 770 -34.95 18.79 40.12
CA LEU A 770 -36.34 18.80 40.56
C LEU A 770 -36.47 19.77 41.73
N GLY A 771 -37.43 20.68 41.67
CA GLY A 771 -37.65 21.64 42.75
C GLY A 771 -39.12 21.94 43.02
N ILE A 772 -39.32 22.54 44.19
CA ILE A 772 -40.62 23.03 44.67
C ILE A 772 -40.44 24.45 45.20
N ASP A 773 -41.39 25.31 44.86
CA ASP A 773 -41.43 26.71 45.20
C ASP A 773 -42.68 27.00 46.02
N GLY A 774 -42.57 27.91 46.98
CA GLY A 774 -43.68 28.42 47.77
C GLY A 774 -43.66 29.94 47.83
N ALA A 775 -44.81 30.56 47.59
CA ALA A 775 -45.00 32.01 47.77
C ALA A 775 -45.12 32.34 49.27
N LEU A 776 -44.20 33.13 49.80
CA LEU A 776 -44.25 33.59 51.20
C LEU A 776 -44.99 34.92 51.37
N SER A 777 -45.02 35.72 50.32
CA SER A 777 -45.78 36.97 50.22
C SER A 777 -45.94 37.34 48.75
N ASP A 778 -46.75 38.35 48.45
CA ASP A 778 -46.94 38.88 47.09
C ASP A 778 -45.63 39.26 46.37
N ASN A 779 -44.55 39.51 47.13
CA ASN A 779 -43.26 39.96 46.62
C ASN A 779 -42.13 38.95 46.83
N MET A 780 -42.37 37.78 47.43
CA MET A 780 -41.28 36.85 47.80
C MET A 780 -41.65 35.37 47.63
N THR A 781 -40.79 34.64 46.92
CA THR A 781 -40.87 33.19 46.72
C THR A 781 -39.62 32.53 47.29
N LEU A 782 -39.79 31.40 47.99
CA LEU A 782 -38.69 30.52 48.36
C LEU A 782 -38.80 29.21 47.59
N GLY A 783 -37.67 28.66 47.14
CA GLY A 783 -37.62 27.35 46.51
C GLY A 783 -36.50 26.48 47.06
N ILE A 784 -36.74 25.17 47.07
CA ILE A 784 -35.73 24.15 47.32
C ILE A 784 -35.67 23.21 46.13
N PHE A 785 -34.49 22.69 45.83
CA PHE A 785 -34.32 21.76 44.72
C PHE A 785 -33.23 20.73 45.02
N ALA A 786 -33.38 19.57 44.41
CA ALA A 786 -32.39 18.51 44.41
C ALA A 786 -32.17 18.02 42.98
N GLY A 787 -31.01 17.46 42.71
CA GLY A 787 -30.67 16.95 41.38
C GLY A 787 -29.51 16.00 41.38
N ALA A 788 -29.28 15.41 40.22
CA ALA A 788 -28.10 14.59 39.95
C ALA A 788 -27.60 14.87 38.53
N ASP A 789 -26.29 14.82 38.36
CA ASP A 789 -25.63 14.94 37.07
C ASP A 789 -24.49 13.92 36.93
N LYS A 790 -24.26 13.54 35.68
CA LYS A 790 -23.11 12.75 35.26
C LYS A 790 -22.31 13.56 34.26
N GLY A 791 -21.00 13.40 34.27
CA GLY A 791 -20.16 13.97 33.24
C GLY A 791 -18.88 13.22 32.98
N ASP A 792 -18.34 13.45 31.79
CA ASP A 792 -17.12 12.83 31.27
C ASP A 792 -16.12 13.95 30.98
N VAL A 793 -14.90 13.83 31.51
CA VAL A 793 -13.79 14.75 31.28
C VAL A 793 -12.72 14.04 30.46
N ASP A 794 -12.26 14.66 29.38
CA ASP A 794 -11.15 14.18 28.55
C ASP A 794 -10.08 15.29 28.44
N VAL A 795 -8.81 14.95 28.65
CA VAL A 795 -7.68 15.88 28.49
C VAL A 795 -6.82 15.48 27.30
N ASN A 796 -6.90 16.29 26.24
CA ASN A 796 -6.39 15.95 24.91
C ASN A 796 -4.86 15.81 24.90
N GLY A 797 -4.35 14.75 24.27
CA GLY A 797 -2.90 14.52 24.18
C GLY A 797 -2.23 14.11 25.49
N ARG A 798 -3.00 13.87 26.58
CA ARG A 798 -2.49 13.39 27.88
C ARG A 798 -3.00 12.02 28.28
N ARG A 799 -3.88 11.41 27.47
CA ARG A 799 -4.51 10.11 27.71
C ARG A 799 -5.06 10.00 29.15
N PHE A 800 -5.73 11.07 29.57
CA PHE A 800 -6.39 11.18 30.85
C PHE A 800 -7.88 11.37 30.62
N SER A 801 -8.69 10.57 31.31
CA SER A 801 -10.15 10.65 31.30
C SER A 801 -10.71 10.52 32.71
N ALA A 802 -11.88 11.08 32.98
CA ALA A 802 -12.56 10.88 34.25
C ALA A 802 -14.08 10.91 34.12
N ASP A 803 -14.73 10.00 34.86
CA ASP A 803 -16.18 9.97 35.03
C ASP A 803 -16.54 10.67 36.34
N VAL A 804 -17.51 11.57 36.31
CA VAL A 804 -17.95 12.39 37.44
C VAL A 804 -19.43 12.12 37.72
N ASP A 805 -19.74 11.65 38.92
CA ASP A 805 -21.10 11.42 39.40
C ASP A 805 -21.40 12.37 40.56
N ASN A 806 -22.36 13.30 40.38
CA ASN A 806 -22.65 14.35 41.36
C ASN A 806 -24.12 14.35 41.80
N TYR A 807 -24.32 14.61 43.09
CA TYR A 807 -25.63 14.92 43.68
C TYR A 807 -25.64 16.35 44.17
N GLN A 808 -26.79 17.01 44.01
CA GLN A 808 -26.94 18.43 44.28
C GLN A 808 -28.15 18.71 45.17
N LEU A 809 -28.01 19.65 46.08
CA LEU A 809 -29.10 20.19 46.89
C LEU A 809 -28.92 21.70 47.03
N GLY A 810 -29.98 22.45 46.80
CA GLY A 810 -29.93 23.89 46.96
C GLY A 810 -31.24 24.50 47.40
N ALA A 811 -31.12 25.75 47.78
CA ALA A 811 -32.25 26.61 48.14
C ALA A 811 -32.03 27.98 47.54
N TYR A 812 -33.13 28.65 47.20
CA TYR A 812 -33.08 29.98 46.62
C TYR A 812 -34.30 30.80 47.06
N ALA A 813 -34.14 32.12 46.96
CA ALA A 813 -35.15 33.11 47.23
C ALA A 813 -35.24 34.07 46.04
N ASN A 814 -36.45 34.40 45.63
CA ASN A 814 -36.72 35.45 44.66
C ASN A 814 -37.58 36.52 45.34
N TYR A 815 -37.17 37.78 45.22
CA TYR A 815 -37.89 38.94 45.72
C TYR A 815 -38.15 39.91 44.58
N THR A 816 -39.39 40.34 44.39
CA THR A 816 -39.77 41.30 43.35
C THR A 816 -40.56 42.46 43.96
N TYR A 817 -40.09 43.69 43.71
CA TYR A 817 -40.76 44.90 44.16
C TYR A 817 -40.71 45.97 43.08
N ASN A 818 -41.88 46.32 42.53
CA ASN A 818 -42.03 47.25 41.43
C ASN A 818 -41.17 46.83 40.21
N ARG A 819 -40.07 47.54 39.94
CA ARG A 819 -39.14 47.22 38.85
C ARG A 819 -37.94 46.40 39.30
N LEU A 820 -37.67 46.31 40.60
CA LEU A 820 -36.50 45.61 41.13
C LEU A 820 -36.83 44.13 41.33
N GLY A 821 -35.99 43.26 40.79
CA GLY A 821 -35.97 41.84 41.13
C GLY A 821 -34.63 41.46 41.75
N LEU A 822 -34.66 40.66 42.81
CA LEU A 822 -33.49 40.10 43.46
C LEU A 822 -33.65 38.59 43.53
N THR A 823 -32.65 37.85 43.07
CA THR A 823 -32.55 36.41 43.27
C THR A 823 -31.32 36.14 44.11
N PHE A 824 -31.43 35.27 45.11
CA PHE A 824 -30.30 34.78 45.90
C PHE A 824 -30.43 33.27 46.06
N GLY A 825 -29.33 32.54 45.98
CA GLY A 825 -29.37 31.09 46.15
C GLY A 825 -28.04 30.50 46.59
N THR A 826 -28.14 29.27 47.09
CA THR A 826 -27.00 28.46 47.48
C THR A 826 -27.21 27.03 47.00
N VAL A 827 -26.12 26.38 46.56
CA VAL A 827 -26.11 24.99 46.10
C VAL A 827 -24.91 24.29 46.69
N GLY A 828 -25.14 23.16 47.34
CA GLY A 828 -24.08 22.20 47.66
C GLY A 828 -24.14 21.03 46.70
N SER A 829 -22.99 20.56 46.24
CA SER A 829 -22.85 19.30 45.53
C SER A 829 -21.79 18.40 46.15
N TRP A 830 -22.01 17.10 46.05
CA TRP A 830 -21.10 16.05 46.51
C TRP A 830 -21.18 14.88 45.56
N GLY A 831 -20.04 14.29 45.27
CA GLY A 831 -19.91 13.28 44.24
C GLY A 831 -18.57 12.55 44.30
N ASP A 832 -18.46 11.57 43.41
CA ASP A 832 -17.27 10.75 43.25
C ASP A 832 -16.74 10.96 41.82
N ILE A 833 -15.41 10.95 41.69
CA ILE A 833 -14.70 11.04 40.42
C ILE A 833 -13.87 9.77 40.26
N ALA A 834 -14.13 9.01 39.20
CA ALA A 834 -13.29 7.89 38.78
C ALA A 834 -12.37 8.36 37.65
N ALA A 835 -11.09 8.54 37.94
CA ALA A 835 -10.08 9.00 36.99
C ALA A 835 -9.23 7.85 36.46
N GLN A 836 -8.86 7.93 35.18
CA GLN A 836 -7.94 7.01 34.53
C GLN A 836 -6.86 7.78 33.75
N ARG A 837 -5.62 7.30 33.83
CA ARG A 837 -4.48 7.83 33.09
C ARG A 837 -3.66 6.70 32.46
N ASP A 838 -3.46 6.76 31.15
CA ASP A 838 -2.64 5.78 30.44
C ASP A 838 -1.23 6.33 30.18
N VAL A 839 -0.21 5.64 30.69
CA VAL A 839 1.20 6.03 30.58
C VAL A 839 1.92 5.08 29.63
N THR A 840 2.45 5.63 28.53
CA THR A 840 3.37 4.92 27.63
C THR A 840 4.67 5.71 27.51
N VAL A 841 5.69 5.31 28.27
CA VAL A 841 6.99 5.98 28.33
C VAL A 841 8.10 4.94 28.40
N GLY A 842 8.98 4.90 27.41
CA GLY A 842 10.06 3.91 27.35
C GLY A 842 9.52 2.49 27.45
N SER A 843 9.95 1.75 28.47
CA SER A 843 9.49 0.39 28.80
C SER A 843 8.13 0.34 29.51
N LEU A 844 7.60 1.47 29.99
CA LEU A 844 6.33 1.52 30.71
C LEU A 844 5.14 1.55 29.75
N ASN A 845 4.16 0.69 30.01
CA ASN A 845 2.83 0.72 29.40
C ASN A 845 1.79 0.36 30.46
N GLU A 846 1.26 1.39 31.13
CA GLU A 846 0.47 1.25 32.34
C GLU A 846 -0.87 1.98 32.21
N LYS A 847 -1.90 1.40 32.80
CA LYS A 847 -3.23 2.02 32.95
C LYS A 847 -3.46 2.26 34.43
N LEU A 848 -3.47 3.53 34.81
CA LEU A 848 -3.49 3.98 36.19
C LEU A 848 -4.89 4.51 36.52
N SER A 849 -5.39 4.22 37.71
CA SER A 849 -6.75 4.60 38.13
C SER A 849 -6.77 5.16 39.54
N ALA A 850 -7.60 6.18 39.78
CA ALA A 850 -7.85 6.75 41.10
C ALA A 850 -9.33 7.11 41.29
N ASP A 851 -9.84 6.92 42.50
CA ASP A 851 -11.15 7.40 42.94
C ASP A 851 -10.97 8.61 43.87
N LEU A 852 -11.76 9.65 43.66
CA LEU A 852 -11.67 10.91 44.40
C LEU A 852 -13.04 11.42 44.83
N ASP A 853 -13.15 11.88 46.08
CA ASP A 853 -14.34 12.61 46.53
C ASP A 853 -14.32 14.05 45.99
N ALA A 854 -15.45 14.52 45.50
CA ALA A 854 -15.65 15.87 45.00
C ALA A 854 -16.74 16.59 45.81
N ARG A 855 -16.49 17.84 46.20
CA ARG A 855 -17.47 18.69 46.89
C ARG A 855 -17.43 20.11 46.35
N THR A 856 -18.59 20.68 46.07
CA THR A 856 -18.70 22.08 45.65
C THR A 856 -19.73 22.80 46.50
N LEU A 857 -19.41 24.01 46.93
CA LEU A 857 -20.37 24.94 47.51
C LEU A 857 -20.42 26.20 46.64
N GLN A 858 -21.62 26.58 46.24
CA GLN A 858 -21.84 27.78 45.45
C GLN A 858 -22.86 28.68 46.11
N VAL A 859 -22.56 29.98 46.17
CA VAL A 859 -23.50 31.03 46.55
C VAL A 859 -23.62 32.01 45.39
N PHE A 860 -24.84 32.37 45.00
CA PHE A 860 -25.07 33.27 43.88
C PHE A 860 -26.19 34.26 44.17
N GLY A 861 -26.15 35.41 43.49
CA GLY A 861 -27.24 36.37 43.50
C GLY A 861 -27.28 37.24 42.26
N GLU A 862 -28.50 37.56 41.81
CA GLU A 862 -28.77 38.42 40.64
C GLU A 862 -29.67 39.58 41.06
N ALA A 863 -29.25 40.80 40.74
CA ALA A 863 -30.10 41.98 40.79
C ALA A 863 -30.51 42.35 39.35
N ARG A 864 -31.81 42.54 39.14
CA ARG A 864 -32.39 42.86 37.83
C ARG A 864 -33.35 44.04 37.93
N MET A 865 -33.44 44.83 36.86
CA MET A 865 -34.41 45.94 36.77
C MET A 865 -35.30 45.76 35.55
N LYS A 866 -36.61 45.66 35.76
CA LYS A 866 -37.59 45.45 34.69
C LYS A 866 -38.09 46.76 34.07
N PHE A 867 -38.01 46.84 32.75
CA PHE A 867 -38.55 47.94 31.94
C PHE A 867 -39.49 47.39 30.86
N ASP A 868 -40.80 47.65 31.02
CA ASP A 868 -41.81 47.25 30.04
C ASP A 868 -41.89 48.29 28.91
N ALA A 869 -41.52 47.91 27.69
CA ALA A 869 -41.54 48.76 26.51
C ALA A 869 -42.53 48.23 25.45
N ASN A 870 -43.81 48.60 25.57
CA ASN A 870 -44.95 48.24 24.71
C ASN A 870 -45.14 46.73 24.41
N VAL A 871 -44.23 46.13 23.66
CA VAL A 871 -44.28 44.74 23.18
C VAL A 871 -43.05 43.91 23.59
N VAL A 872 -42.04 44.50 24.25
CA VAL A 872 -40.84 43.81 24.74
C VAL A 872 -40.52 44.29 26.15
N THR A 873 -40.15 43.37 27.03
CA THR A 873 -39.59 43.63 28.34
C THR A 873 -38.07 43.64 28.23
N VAL A 874 -37.42 44.68 28.77
CA VAL A 874 -35.96 44.78 28.86
C VAL A 874 -35.54 44.71 30.32
N GLU A 875 -34.61 43.82 30.63
CA GLU A 875 -34.05 43.64 31.98
C GLU A 875 -32.51 43.68 31.95
N PRO A 876 -31.87 44.84 32.22
CA PRO A 876 -30.48 44.82 32.65
C PRO A 876 -30.34 44.08 33.98
N PHE A 877 -29.28 43.28 34.09
CA PHE A 877 -28.97 42.52 35.29
C PHE A 877 -27.49 42.54 35.64
N ALA A 878 -27.21 42.43 36.93
CA ALA A 878 -25.89 42.22 37.50
C ALA A 878 -25.94 41.00 38.42
N ARG A 879 -25.06 40.03 38.17
CA ARG A 879 -24.99 38.78 38.93
C ARG A 879 -23.60 38.56 39.50
N LEU A 880 -23.57 38.02 40.71
CA LEU A 880 -22.38 37.50 41.37
C LEU A 880 -22.58 36.02 41.70
N ALA A 881 -21.54 35.21 41.52
CA ALA A 881 -21.50 33.82 41.96
C ALA A 881 -20.12 33.50 42.52
N HIS A 882 -20.05 32.94 43.72
CA HIS A 882 -18.81 32.44 44.32
C HIS A 882 -18.89 30.92 44.39
N VAL A 883 -17.88 30.24 43.83
CA VAL A 883 -17.78 28.78 43.76
C VAL A 883 -16.54 28.35 44.52
N ALA A 884 -16.74 27.54 45.56
CA ALA A 884 -15.69 26.91 46.33
C ALA A 884 -15.74 25.40 46.07
N SER A 885 -14.75 24.88 45.34
CA SER A 885 -14.63 23.49 44.96
C SER A 885 -13.49 22.83 45.73
N LYS A 886 -13.71 21.60 46.20
CA LYS A 886 -12.69 20.77 46.85
C LYS A 886 -12.72 19.36 46.29
N MET A 887 -11.56 18.89 45.83
CA MET A 887 -11.29 17.48 45.51
C MET A 887 -10.46 16.83 46.63
N GLY A 888 -10.77 15.57 46.93
CA GLY A 888 -10.05 14.76 47.91
C GLY A 888 -8.59 14.49 47.50
N SER A 889 -7.77 14.11 48.48
CA SER A 889 -6.47 13.49 48.19
C SER A 889 -6.67 12.11 47.58
N PHE A 890 -5.75 11.67 46.76
CA PHE A 890 -5.86 10.38 46.07
C PHE A 890 -4.51 9.68 45.94
N SER A 891 -4.57 8.39 45.62
CA SER A 891 -3.44 7.59 45.18
C SER A 891 -3.89 6.75 44.00
N GLU A 892 -3.19 6.84 42.89
CA GLU A 892 -3.41 5.94 41.77
C GLU A 892 -2.97 4.52 42.11
N ALA A 893 -3.63 3.55 41.49
CA ALA A 893 -3.21 2.15 41.43
C ALA A 893 -2.93 1.77 39.97
N GLY A 894 -2.12 0.72 39.75
CA GLY A 894 -1.97 0.08 38.44
C GLY A 894 -0.55 -0.03 37.89
N GLY A 895 0.45 0.62 38.49
CA GLY A 895 1.81 0.59 37.96
C GLY A 895 2.83 1.44 38.70
N ALA A 896 4.07 1.45 38.21
CA ALA A 896 5.20 2.18 38.79
C ALA A 896 5.10 3.69 38.60
N ALA A 897 4.41 4.16 37.55
CA ALA A 897 4.15 5.58 37.30
C ALA A 897 2.92 6.13 38.05
N ALA A 898 2.38 5.38 39.02
CA ALA A 898 1.27 5.81 39.86
C ALA A 898 1.60 7.09 40.65
N LEU A 899 0.68 8.04 40.62
CA LEU A 899 0.75 9.31 41.32
C LEU A 899 -0.10 9.33 42.58
N GLY A 900 0.42 9.96 43.63
CA GLY A 900 -0.36 10.44 44.76
C GLY A 900 -0.61 11.94 44.64
N GLY A 901 -1.83 12.38 44.98
CA GLY A 901 -2.20 13.79 44.95
C GLY A 901 -2.71 14.29 46.30
N GLU A 902 -2.28 15.48 46.69
CA GLU A 902 -2.84 16.20 47.83
C GLU A 902 -4.24 16.75 47.49
N ALA A 903 -5.05 17.03 48.52
CA ALA A 903 -6.39 17.60 48.32
C ALA A 903 -6.31 18.97 47.63
N LEU A 904 -7.04 19.13 46.53
CA LEU A 904 -7.07 20.35 45.72
C LEU A 904 -8.27 21.22 46.12
N LYS A 905 -8.05 22.52 46.27
CA LYS A 905 -9.10 23.53 46.49
C LYS A 905 -9.05 24.60 45.40
N MET A 906 -10.21 25.10 45.00
CA MET A 906 -10.34 26.17 44.03
C MET A 906 -11.48 27.10 44.44
N ASP A 907 -11.16 28.38 44.61
CA ASP A 907 -12.11 29.41 45.02
C ASP A 907 -12.21 30.50 43.94
N THR A 908 -13.31 30.50 43.17
CA THR A 908 -13.49 31.39 42.02
C THR A 908 -14.76 32.22 42.17
N THR A 909 -14.65 33.53 41.95
CA THR A 909 -15.79 34.45 41.93
C THR A 909 -16.08 34.89 40.52
N PHE A 910 -17.34 34.84 40.09
CA PHE A 910 -17.80 35.29 38.80
C PHE A 910 -18.70 36.50 38.96
N SER A 911 -18.45 37.54 38.18
CA SER A 911 -19.40 38.61 37.93
C SER A 911 -19.99 38.47 36.54
N THR A 912 -21.27 38.79 36.36
CA THR A 912 -21.90 38.84 35.04
C THR A 912 -22.76 40.09 34.94
N LEU A 913 -22.47 40.92 33.93
CA LEU A 913 -23.25 42.11 33.60
C LEU A 913 -23.91 41.88 32.25
N GLY A 914 -25.23 41.99 32.18
CA GLY A 914 -25.94 41.68 30.95
C GLY A 914 -27.27 42.38 30.78
N VAL A 915 -27.86 42.14 29.62
CA VAL A 915 -29.21 42.59 29.28
C VAL A 915 -30.01 41.39 28.79
N ARG A 916 -31.25 41.31 29.25
CA ARG A 916 -32.23 40.29 28.86
C ARG A 916 -33.41 40.96 28.18
N LEU A 917 -33.90 40.32 27.12
CA LEU A 917 -35.09 40.72 26.37
C LEU A 917 -36.11 39.59 26.48
N GLU A 918 -37.37 39.94 26.73
CA GLU A 918 -38.47 38.98 26.77
C GLU A 918 -39.68 39.52 26.02
N ARG A 919 -40.35 38.66 25.26
CA ARG A 919 -41.59 38.99 24.55
C ARG A 919 -42.58 37.85 24.63
N SER A 920 -43.79 38.17 25.09
CA SER A 920 -44.92 37.25 25.06
C SER A 920 -45.88 37.58 23.92
N PHE A 921 -46.44 36.56 23.27
CA PHE A 921 -47.43 36.69 22.18
C PHE A 921 -48.45 35.55 22.22
N GLY A 922 -49.62 35.77 21.62
CA GLY A 922 -50.76 34.85 21.69
C GLY A 922 -51.82 35.28 22.71
N THR A 923 -52.81 34.43 22.95
CA THR A 923 -53.86 34.69 23.95
C THR A 923 -53.35 34.36 25.36
N GLN A 924 -53.89 35.01 26.41
CA GLN A 924 -53.45 34.76 27.80
C GLN A 924 -53.55 33.28 28.23
N ALA A 925 -54.48 32.52 27.64
CA ALA A 925 -54.65 31.09 27.90
C ALA A 925 -53.61 30.19 27.18
N ARG A 926 -52.93 30.71 26.14
CA ARG A 926 -51.99 29.96 25.28
C ARG A 926 -50.80 30.83 24.83
N ALA A 927 -50.25 31.61 25.75
CA ALA A 927 -49.15 32.52 25.45
C ALA A 927 -47.86 31.75 25.14
N TRP A 928 -47.13 32.24 24.15
CA TRP A 928 -45.75 31.90 23.89
C TRP A 928 -44.86 33.01 24.44
N THR A 929 -43.74 32.65 25.04
CA THR A 929 -42.73 33.58 25.53
C THR A 929 -41.40 33.27 24.85
N VAL A 930 -40.80 34.27 24.21
CA VAL A 930 -39.44 34.17 23.66
C VAL A 930 -38.56 35.09 24.49
N ASN A 931 -37.40 34.59 24.90
CA ASN A 931 -36.41 35.36 25.61
C ASN A 931 -35.03 35.21 24.97
N GLY A 932 -34.19 36.22 25.17
CA GLY A 932 -32.78 36.19 24.83
C GLY A 932 -31.97 37.06 25.76
N SER A 933 -30.73 36.67 26.05
CA SER A 933 -29.82 37.50 26.84
C SER A 933 -28.40 37.49 26.30
N VAL A 934 -27.69 38.59 26.55
CA VAL A 934 -26.24 38.69 26.36
C VAL A 934 -25.64 39.33 27.60
N GLY A 935 -24.52 38.78 28.07
CA GLY A 935 -23.80 39.30 29.21
C GLY A 935 -22.30 39.09 29.09
N TRP A 936 -21.54 40.01 29.67
CA TRP A 936 -20.10 39.83 29.88
C TRP A 936 -19.89 39.21 31.25
N ARG A 937 -19.17 38.08 31.30
CA ARG A 937 -18.81 37.36 32.51
C ARG A 937 -17.30 37.50 32.75
N HIS A 938 -16.94 37.89 33.96
CA HIS A 938 -15.56 38.03 34.40
C HIS A 938 -15.29 37.18 35.65
N ALA A 939 -14.20 36.42 35.65
CA ALA A 939 -13.78 35.54 36.72
C ALA A 939 -12.61 36.12 37.53
N PHE A 940 -12.71 36.05 38.86
CA PHE A 940 -11.73 36.51 39.82
C PHE A 940 -11.26 35.36 40.72
N GLY A 941 -10.07 35.51 41.32
CA GLY A 941 -9.50 34.54 42.23
C GLY A 941 -8.77 33.44 41.48
N ASP A 942 -8.97 32.18 41.88
CA ASP A 942 -8.26 31.05 41.28
C ASP A 942 -8.88 30.72 39.92
N ILE A 943 -8.17 31.03 38.84
CA ILE A 943 -8.58 30.71 37.46
C ILE A 943 -7.66 29.67 36.79
N ALA A 944 -6.48 29.41 37.34
CA ALA A 944 -5.55 28.39 36.85
C ALA A 944 -5.41 27.29 37.91
N PRO A 945 -6.14 26.17 37.79
CA PRO A 945 -6.13 25.15 38.83
C PRO A 945 -4.74 24.49 38.91
N THR A 946 -4.24 24.28 40.13
CA THR A 946 -2.92 23.68 40.36
C THR A 946 -3.06 22.46 41.27
N ALA A 947 -2.59 21.30 40.82
CA ALA A 947 -2.53 20.08 41.62
C ALA A 947 -1.11 19.85 42.13
N ARG A 948 -0.99 19.42 43.39
CA ARG A 948 0.28 19.00 44.00
C ARG A 948 0.36 17.48 44.03
N LEU A 949 1.26 16.93 43.22
CA LEU A 949 1.37 15.50 42.92
C LEU A 949 2.75 14.97 43.31
N HIS A 950 2.90 13.65 43.39
CA HIS A 950 4.18 12.96 43.57
C HIS A 950 4.11 11.53 43.03
N PHE A 951 5.24 11.02 42.54
CA PHE A 951 5.43 9.57 42.36
C PHE A 951 5.75 8.94 43.71
N ILE A 952 5.48 7.64 43.85
CA ILE A 952 5.90 6.88 45.03
C ILE A 952 7.44 6.97 45.17
N GLY A 953 7.91 7.63 46.24
CA GLY A 953 9.34 7.82 46.51
C GLY A 953 9.98 9.07 45.90
N ALA A 954 9.23 9.92 45.18
CA ALA A 954 9.71 11.20 44.65
C ALA A 954 9.38 12.38 45.57
N ASN A 955 9.98 13.54 45.28
CA ASN A 955 9.54 14.82 45.84
C ASN A 955 8.20 15.28 45.24
N ASN A 956 7.41 16.03 46.01
CA ASN A 956 6.18 16.65 45.50
C ASN A 956 6.50 17.69 44.44
N TYR A 957 5.64 17.78 43.43
CA TYR A 957 5.71 18.76 42.35
C TYR A 957 4.32 19.31 42.03
N ASN A 958 4.27 20.49 41.43
CA ASN A 958 3.01 21.16 41.08
C ASN A 958 2.80 21.09 39.57
N VAL A 959 1.55 20.80 39.17
CA VAL A 959 1.11 20.87 37.77
C VAL A 959 -0.11 21.75 37.65
N THR A 960 -0.15 22.57 36.61
CA THR A 960 -1.28 23.45 36.31
C THR A 960 -2.19 22.77 35.29
N GLY A 961 -3.50 22.82 35.51
CA GLY A 961 -4.50 22.34 34.56
C GLY A 961 -4.99 23.44 33.62
N THR A 962 -5.92 23.09 32.75
CA THR A 962 -6.51 24.05 31.80
C THR A 962 -7.20 25.21 32.55
N PRO A 963 -6.83 26.47 32.28
CA PRO A 963 -7.38 27.61 33.01
C PRO A 963 -8.85 27.89 32.64
N LEU A 964 -9.56 28.55 33.55
CA LEU A 964 -10.86 29.15 33.31
C LEU A 964 -10.71 30.45 32.50
N ALA A 965 -11.69 30.74 31.66
CA ALA A 965 -11.75 32.02 30.96
C ALA A 965 -11.92 33.18 31.96
N GLU A 966 -10.92 34.05 32.04
CA GLU A 966 -10.99 35.28 32.84
C GLU A 966 -12.12 36.19 32.33
N ASN A 967 -12.30 36.27 31.01
CA ASN A 967 -13.32 37.07 30.36
C ASN A 967 -14.06 36.25 29.29
N SER A 968 -15.38 36.21 29.38
CA SER A 968 -16.23 35.54 28.39
C SER A 968 -17.53 36.29 28.13
N VAL A 969 -18.11 36.04 26.96
CA VAL A 969 -19.46 36.47 26.59
C VAL A 969 -20.41 35.30 26.84
N ARG A 970 -21.45 35.53 27.64
CA ARG A 970 -22.56 34.60 27.87
C ARG A 970 -23.75 35.00 27.02
N VAL A 971 -24.35 34.04 26.34
CA VAL A 971 -25.57 34.20 25.55
C VAL A 971 -26.62 33.19 26.00
N GLU A 972 -27.88 33.58 25.92
CA GLU A 972 -29.01 32.71 26.21
C GLU A 972 -30.11 32.97 25.20
N ALA A 973 -30.81 31.93 24.77
CA ALA A 973 -32.00 32.03 23.94
C ALA A 973 -33.01 30.97 24.38
N GLY A 974 -34.26 31.36 24.59
CA GLY A 974 -35.30 30.48 25.10
C GLY A 974 -36.67 30.70 24.48
N ILE A 975 -37.44 29.63 24.37
CA ILE A 975 -38.85 29.66 24.00
C ILE A 975 -39.67 28.84 25.01
N GLY A 976 -40.73 29.45 25.53
CA GLY A 976 -41.67 28.86 26.45
C GLY A 976 -43.09 28.87 25.90
N LYS A 977 -43.89 27.87 26.29
CA LYS A 977 -45.30 27.74 25.92
C LYS A 977 -46.13 27.40 27.15
N LYS A 978 -47.11 28.26 27.42
CA LYS A 978 -48.18 27.95 28.36
C LYS A 978 -49.05 26.83 27.80
N LEU A 979 -48.96 25.64 28.40
CA LEU A 979 -49.68 24.43 28.00
C LEU A 979 -51.12 24.45 28.52
N THR A 980 -51.27 24.85 29.78
CA THR A 980 -52.56 25.04 30.49
C THR A 980 -52.47 26.29 31.36
N ASP A 981 -53.53 26.64 32.10
CA ASP A 981 -53.45 27.74 33.07
C ASP A 981 -52.44 27.52 34.20
N ASN A 982 -52.02 26.27 34.40
CA ASN A 982 -51.13 25.88 35.48
C ASN A 982 -49.84 25.21 35.00
N ALA A 983 -49.62 24.98 33.70
CA ALA A 983 -48.43 24.28 33.21
C ALA A 983 -47.72 25.06 32.09
N ASN A 984 -46.39 25.17 32.19
CA ASN A 984 -45.52 25.81 31.19
C ASN A 984 -44.36 24.88 30.82
N LEU A 985 -44.07 24.76 29.53
CA LEU A 985 -42.93 24.02 29.00
C LEU A 985 -42.00 24.99 28.27
N SER A 986 -40.70 24.95 28.57
CA SER A 986 -39.70 25.78 27.88
C SER A 986 -38.48 24.99 27.44
N LEU A 987 -37.93 25.38 26.29
CA LEU A 987 -36.66 24.96 25.76
C LEU A 987 -35.72 26.17 25.74
N SER A 988 -34.52 26.05 26.32
CA SER A 988 -33.51 27.10 26.28
C SER A 988 -32.13 26.56 25.90
N TYR A 989 -31.34 27.43 25.29
CA TYR A 989 -29.93 27.24 24.97
C TYR A 989 -29.11 28.28 25.72
N GLY A 990 -28.03 27.85 26.37
CA GLY A 990 -27.03 28.70 26.98
C GLY A 990 -25.67 28.48 26.33
N GLY A 991 -24.97 29.56 26.02
CA GLY A 991 -23.61 29.51 25.47
C GLY A 991 -22.66 30.46 26.21
N GLN A 992 -21.38 30.07 26.33
CA GLN A 992 -20.31 30.93 26.83
C GLN A 992 -19.10 30.86 25.90
N PHE A 993 -18.59 32.03 25.50
CA PHE A 993 -17.54 32.14 24.48
C PHE A 993 -16.50 33.18 24.86
N GLY A 994 -15.22 32.84 24.72
CA GLY A 994 -14.11 33.78 24.93
C GLY A 994 -13.08 33.28 25.93
N GLY A 995 -11.89 33.86 25.89
CA GLY A 995 -10.78 33.46 26.78
C GLY A 995 -10.35 32.01 26.60
N GLY A 996 -10.50 31.44 25.40
CA GLY A 996 -10.16 30.03 25.12
C GLY A 996 -11.25 29.02 25.51
N VAL A 997 -12.41 29.46 25.98
CA VAL A 997 -13.52 28.57 26.37
C VAL A 997 -14.69 28.67 25.39
N THR A 998 -15.31 27.52 25.13
CA THR A 998 -16.57 27.36 24.39
C THR A 998 -17.49 26.42 25.15
N ASP A 999 -18.54 26.95 25.78
CA ASP A 999 -19.56 26.17 26.49
C ASP A 999 -20.88 26.21 25.72
N ASN A 1000 -21.56 25.08 25.63
CA ASN A 1000 -22.87 24.94 25.01
C ASN A 1000 -23.75 24.04 25.87
N ALA A 1001 -24.93 24.52 26.27
CA ALA A 1001 -25.89 23.75 27.03
C ALA A 1001 -27.30 23.92 26.48
N ALA A 1002 -28.09 22.85 26.52
CA ALA A 1002 -29.51 22.86 26.20
C ALA A 1002 -30.31 22.39 27.41
N HIS A 1003 -31.44 23.04 27.65
CA HIS A 1003 -32.31 22.80 28.81
C HIS A 1003 -33.76 22.61 28.36
N LEU A 1004 -34.42 21.60 28.91
CA LEU A 1004 -35.87 21.42 28.79
C LEU A 1004 -36.49 21.51 30.19
N LYS A 1005 -37.41 22.44 30.38
CA LYS A 1005 -38.03 22.73 31.67
C LYS A 1005 -39.54 22.60 31.62
N LEU A 1006 -40.12 21.87 32.57
CA LEU A 1006 -41.54 21.81 32.85
C LEU A 1006 -41.81 22.46 34.21
N ASN A 1007 -42.73 23.42 34.25
CA ASN A 1007 -43.17 24.08 35.47
C ASN A 1007 -44.69 23.88 35.64
N VAL A 1008 -45.14 23.46 36.83
CA VAL A 1008 -46.53 23.20 37.16
C VAL A 1008 -46.92 23.92 38.45
N ARG A 1009 -47.87 24.84 38.34
CA ARG A 1009 -48.50 25.57 39.45
C ARG A 1009 -49.61 24.74 40.09
N PHE A 1010 -49.72 24.75 41.42
CA PHE A 1010 -50.79 24.03 42.14
C PHE A 1010 -51.46 24.88 43.22
#